data_AF-A0A812LYD7-F1
#
_entry.id   AF-A0A812LYD7-F1
#
_cell.length_a   1.000
_cell.length_b   1.000
_cell.length_c   1.000
_cell.angle_alpha   90.00
_cell.angle_beta   90.00
_cell.angle_gamma   90.00
#
_symmetry.space_group_name_H-M   'P 1'
#
loop_
_entity.id
_entity.type
_entity.pdbx_description
1 polymer ?
#
loop_
_entity_poly.entity_id
_entity_poly.type
_entity_poly.pdbx_seq_one_letter_code
_entity_poly.pdbx_strand_id
1 'polypeptide(L)'
;MVMLKLLTGLALAWLTVGTPSSPGGSPSKANATQARSSLRGPPVASADPAPNAAPSAAPNAAPDAAPDAAPAVPDSNVHSVCQSRPFDSSLGPNGGENMAQCQGDCDGDEDCAAGLMCKQRDNGEPVPGCSGGLSWPQMDYCYDPQCEDEEEGLPPLDSSSGSDGSTDMPKCHGDCDEDGDCATGLKCYQRSGTTTVPGCSGIGVPDFDYCFDPADAPEPPTMPPGSGPACLCVFDVDRTLTGNQGTASNGECPADKEIYGIWDTAYRGGWLTISDAGQHLKETFCSKCYMGIVSAGMASGRFSRERTYLLENVLVGEPFQALLSSNSQTSHWSVRSVHSPLVLGWPDGQKQDAVAGIVAWYEQQGIRIADQDVYFFGDRTENIPPFSSTSFNAREISCASRDMGIGNGIVGYCGATTDEIVDTKGVHVCSDAAPTPTPLPPPPATEDCLCIFDIDRTLTGKQGDTTSEYCDKNKLENSIWDTAYGGGWLTLSEAAQTLPETFCNSCYLGVVSAGDAGGHTSPERPFLLENVLRSEKFDKMKSENSQASAWSGYPTVNSPLVLDWPNRLKQNAAEGIVSWYAQQGVTIPPKKVHFFGDRTENIGPFAEKGYNAREISCGVSFSFELLVGSHLDGPKRQSLQVSSVHLPEASSGSCLGGALRPWPRRQMTPE
;
A
#
# COMPACT_ATOMS: atom_id res chain seq x y z
N MET A 1 17.35 53.96 20.03
CA MET A 1 17.71 53.84 21.46
C MET A 1 17.73 52.34 21.81
N VAL A 2 18.71 51.73 22.49
CA VAL A 2 19.35 52.07 23.80
C VAL A 2 18.34 51.76 24.93
N MET A 3 18.56 50.81 25.88
CA MET A 3 19.83 50.16 26.32
C MET A 3 19.64 48.80 27.05
N LEU A 4 20.74 48.01 27.13
CA LEU A 4 21.22 47.06 28.18
C LEU A 4 20.28 45.96 28.77
N LYS A 5 20.62 44.66 28.98
CA LYS A 5 21.84 43.79 29.21
C LYS A 5 22.17 43.40 30.67
N LEU A 6 22.41 42.08 30.87
CA LEU A 6 23.18 41.39 31.95
C LEU A 6 22.64 41.42 33.40
N LEU A 7 23.07 40.55 34.35
CA LEU A 7 23.40 39.09 34.39
C LEU A 7 23.76 38.69 35.86
N THR A 8 23.75 37.37 36.18
CA THR A 8 24.53 36.65 37.25
C THR A 8 24.49 37.06 38.74
N GLY A 9 24.65 36.06 39.63
CA GLY A 9 25.52 36.22 40.83
C GLY A 9 25.09 35.50 42.13
N LEU A 10 25.68 34.34 42.44
CA LEU A 10 25.49 33.60 43.71
C LEU A 10 26.30 34.22 44.88
N ALA A 11 25.85 33.99 46.13
CA ALA A 11 26.75 33.76 47.28
C ALA A 11 26.14 32.89 48.41
N LEU A 12 27.00 32.04 48.98
CA LEU A 12 26.90 31.00 50.02
C LEU A 12 26.57 31.51 51.47
N ALA A 13 26.42 30.70 52.54
CA ALA A 13 25.92 29.32 52.82
C ALA A 13 26.15 28.92 54.32
N TRP A 14 25.82 27.66 54.72
CA TRP A 14 26.32 26.84 55.89
C TRP A 14 25.55 26.76 57.25
N LEU A 15 25.24 25.50 57.67
CA LEU A 15 25.14 24.90 59.05
C LEU A 15 23.93 25.26 59.97
N THR A 16 23.41 24.41 60.91
CA THR A 16 23.77 23.03 61.38
C THR A 16 22.60 22.27 62.08
N VAL A 17 22.53 20.93 61.91
CA VAL A 17 22.18 19.84 62.90
C VAL A 17 20.82 19.77 63.65
N GLY A 18 20.20 18.57 63.65
CA GLY A 18 19.21 18.10 64.66
C GLY A 18 18.54 16.72 64.37
N THR A 19 18.62 15.77 65.31
CA THR A 19 17.98 14.40 65.31
C THR A 19 17.27 14.17 66.68
N PRO A 20 16.54 13.07 67.03
CA PRO A 20 16.38 11.70 66.46
C PRO A 20 14.89 11.41 66.05
N SER A 21 14.25 10.21 65.97
CA SER A 21 14.42 8.88 66.62
C SER A 21 13.73 7.72 65.85
N SER A 22 13.88 6.47 66.34
CA SER A 22 13.35 5.22 65.74
C SER A 22 12.49 4.38 66.75
N PRO A 23 12.16 3.07 66.57
CA PRO A 23 10.87 2.67 65.99
C PRO A 23 10.11 1.53 66.75
N GLY A 24 8.96 1.08 66.23
CA GLY A 24 8.47 -0.31 66.43
C GLY A 24 6.95 -0.52 66.55
N GLY A 25 6.44 -1.64 66.00
CA GLY A 25 5.10 -2.18 66.33
C GLY A 25 4.32 -2.84 65.18
N SER A 26 4.26 -4.19 65.17
CA SER A 26 3.32 -4.99 64.34
C SER A 26 2.34 -5.75 65.25
N PRO A 27 1.06 -5.89 64.86
CA PRO A 27 0.44 -7.23 64.70
C PRO A 27 -0.44 -7.31 63.42
N SER A 28 -0.50 -8.40 62.64
CA SER A 28 -0.94 -9.79 62.90
C SER A 28 -2.47 -10.03 62.85
N LYS A 29 -2.90 -10.66 61.73
CA LYS A 29 -3.94 -11.70 61.54
C LYS A 29 -5.13 -11.83 62.52
N ALA A 30 -6.38 -11.85 62.01
CA ALA A 30 -7.35 -12.96 62.17
C ALA A 30 -8.66 -12.75 61.35
N ASN A 31 -9.39 -13.85 61.06
CA ASN A 31 -10.74 -13.90 60.45
C ASN A 31 -11.86 -13.81 61.50
N ALA A 32 -13.11 -13.44 61.10
CA ALA A 32 -14.34 -14.24 61.36
C ALA A 32 -15.68 -13.63 60.83
N THR A 33 -16.34 -14.35 59.92
CA THR A 33 -17.81 -14.57 59.71
C THR A 33 -18.91 -13.54 60.07
N GLN A 34 -19.79 -13.30 59.08
CA GLN A 34 -21.29 -13.30 59.08
C GLN A 34 -22.11 -12.48 60.12
N ALA A 35 -23.11 -11.70 59.63
CA ALA A 35 -24.56 -12.02 59.74
C ALA A 35 -25.50 -10.94 59.13
N ARG A 36 -26.76 -11.33 58.83
CA ARG A 36 -27.81 -10.54 58.15
C ARG A 36 -28.69 -9.71 59.12
N SER A 37 -29.26 -8.59 58.64
CA SER A 37 -30.72 -8.27 58.63
C SER A 37 -30.98 -6.79 58.27
N SER A 38 -32.19 -6.29 57.94
CA SER A 38 -33.37 -6.76 57.18
C SER A 38 -34.44 -5.62 57.22
N LEU A 39 -35.62 -5.81 56.61
CA LEU A 39 -36.81 -4.91 56.62
C LEU A 39 -36.67 -3.65 55.71
N ARG A 40 -37.71 -3.15 55.01
CA ARG A 40 -39.13 -3.57 54.89
C ARG A 40 -39.76 -3.05 53.57
N GLY A 41 -40.69 -3.82 52.97
CA GLY A 41 -41.72 -3.32 52.04
C GLY A 41 -42.98 -2.85 52.79
N PRO A 42 -44.23 -2.91 52.24
CA PRO A 42 -44.71 -3.69 51.06
C PRO A 42 -45.80 -2.92 50.24
N PRO A 43 -46.80 -3.58 49.60
CA PRO A 43 -46.83 -4.70 48.62
C PRO A 43 -47.09 -4.12 47.19
N VAL A 44 -47.91 -4.55 46.21
CA VAL A 44 -48.84 -5.66 45.79
C VAL A 44 -48.90 -5.57 44.23
N ALA A 45 -49.35 -6.50 43.37
CA ALA A 45 -49.81 -7.90 43.37
C ALA A 45 -49.85 -8.39 41.88
N SER A 46 -50.54 -9.48 41.51
CA SER A 46 -50.01 -10.86 41.48
C SER A 46 -51.09 -11.84 40.94
N ALA A 47 -51.06 -12.22 39.64
CA ALA A 47 -51.90 -13.31 39.08
C ALA A 47 -51.37 -13.92 37.75
N ASP A 48 -50.35 -14.78 37.82
CA ASP A 48 -50.38 -16.25 37.53
C ASP A 48 -51.30 -16.85 36.42
N PRO A 49 -51.02 -18.08 35.87
CA PRO A 49 -49.71 -18.72 35.60
C PRO A 49 -49.61 -19.72 34.39
N ALA A 50 -48.37 -20.01 33.92
CA ALA A 50 -47.84 -21.32 33.44
C ALA A 50 -48.47 -22.02 32.18
N PRO A 51 -47.93 -23.17 31.64
CA PRO A 51 -46.73 -23.95 32.01
C PRO A 51 -45.74 -24.39 30.88
N ASN A 52 -44.52 -24.76 31.33
CA ASN A 52 -43.53 -25.79 30.92
C ASN A 52 -43.81 -26.80 29.76
N ALA A 53 -42.82 -27.52 29.16
CA ALA A 53 -41.35 -27.35 28.97
C ALA A 53 -40.72 -28.58 28.23
N ALA A 54 -39.55 -28.39 27.57
CA ALA A 54 -38.50 -29.40 27.26
C ALA A 54 -38.82 -30.57 26.29
N PRO A 55 -37.83 -31.40 25.84
CA PRO A 55 -36.40 -31.18 25.56
C PRO A 55 -35.98 -31.59 24.12
N SER A 56 -34.67 -31.58 23.79
CA SER A 56 -34.09 -32.02 22.50
C SER A 56 -33.18 -33.25 22.64
N ALA A 57 -33.23 -34.17 21.66
CA ALA A 57 -32.23 -35.22 21.40
C ALA A 57 -32.37 -35.77 19.94
N ALA A 58 -31.25 -36.20 19.34
CA ALA A 58 -31.14 -36.81 18.00
C ALA A 58 -30.64 -38.28 18.12
N PRO A 59 -30.23 -39.05 17.06
CA PRO A 59 -30.28 -38.83 15.61
C PRO A 59 -30.79 -40.04 14.78
N ASN A 60 -30.78 -39.97 13.44
CA ASN A 60 -30.30 -40.99 12.46
C ASN A 60 -30.60 -40.55 11.00
N ALA A 61 -30.05 -41.24 9.99
CA ALA A 61 -29.89 -40.71 8.62
C ALA A 61 -30.41 -41.61 7.47
N ALA A 62 -30.59 -40.99 6.28
CA ALA A 62 -30.77 -41.58 4.92
C ALA A 62 -32.09 -42.36 4.67
N PRO A 63 -32.63 -42.47 3.43
CA PRO A 63 -31.94 -42.41 2.12
C PRO A 63 -32.59 -41.50 1.03
N ASP A 64 -32.08 -41.61 -0.20
CA ASP A 64 -32.32 -40.80 -1.40
C ASP A 64 -33.60 -41.13 -2.21
N ALA A 65 -34.09 -40.16 -3.00
CA ALA A 65 -34.41 -40.27 -4.45
C ALA A 65 -35.14 -39.02 -5.01
N ALA A 66 -34.82 -38.61 -6.25
CA ALA A 66 -35.58 -37.65 -7.06
C ALA A 66 -36.62 -38.39 -7.97
N PRO A 67 -37.51 -37.72 -8.75
CA PRO A 67 -37.12 -36.95 -9.95
C PRO A 67 -37.98 -35.68 -10.25
N ASP A 68 -37.82 -35.14 -11.46
CA ASP A 68 -38.22 -33.81 -11.94
C ASP A 68 -39.72 -33.53 -12.17
N ALA A 69 -40.04 -32.23 -12.21
CA ALA A 69 -41.11 -31.66 -13.04
C ALA A 69 -40.78 -30.20 -13.42
N ALA A 70 -40.55 -29.92 -14.71
CA ALA A 70 -40.27 -28.57 -15.21
C ALA A 70 -41.55 -27.77 -15.55
N PRO A 71 -41.56 -26.44 -15.38
CA PRO A 71 -42.57 -25.54 -15.98
C PRO A 71 -42.23 -25.22 -17.46
N ALA A 72 -43.24 -24.77 -18.22
CA ALA A 72 -43.17 -24.66 -19.68
C ALA A 72 -42.72 -23.29 -20.23
N VAL A 73 -42.24 -23.30 -21.47
CA VAL A 73 -41.84 -22.12 -22.28
C VAL A 73 -43.05 -21.31 -22.78
N PRO A 74 -42.93 -19.97 -22.79
CA PRO A 74 -43.60 -19.11 -23.76
C PRO A 74 -42.65 -18.26 -24.61
N ASP A 75 -43.11 -17.95 -25.83
CA ASP A 75 -42.63 -16.99 -26.84
C ASP A 75 -41.15 -16.96 -27.29
N SER A 76 -40.97 -17.40 -28.54
CA SER A 76 -39.74 -17.32 -29.32
C SER A 76 -39.57 -15.98 -30.05
N ASN A 77 -39.18 -14.91 -29.33
CA ASN A 77 -38.47 -13.77 -29.96
C ASN A 77 -37.62 -12.94 -28.99
N VAL A 78 -36.86 -13.59 -28.11
CA VAL A 78 -35.89 -12.94 -27.22
C VAL A 78 -34.48 -13.32 -27.69
N HIS A 79 -33.72 -12.35 -28.19
CA HIS A 79 -32.26 -12.50 -28.29
C HIS A 79 -31.71 -12.66 -26.86
N SER A 80 -30.96 -13.72 -26.62
CA SER A 80 -30.46 -14.04 -25.28
C SER A 80 -29.31 -13.10 -24.93
N VAL A 81 -29.57 -12.08 -24.11
CA VAL A 81 -28.54 -11.16 -23.61
C VAL A 81 -27.46 -11.96 -22.88
N CYS A 82 -26.20 -11.83 -23.32
CA CYS A 82 -25.06 -12.51 -22.73
C CYS A 82 -24.87 -12.13 -21.25
N GLN A 83 -25.28 -13.02 -20.33
CA GLN A 83 -25.08 -12.85 -18.90
C GLN A 83 -23.69 -13.35 -18.51
N SER A 84 -22.82 -12.45 -18.05
CA SER A 84 -21.45 -12.82 -17.68
C SER A 84 -21.42 -13.66 -16.39
N ARG A 85 -20.64 -14.75 -16.36
CA ARG A 85 -20.59 -15.71 -15.25
C ARG A 85 -19.17 -15.86 -14.68
N PRO A 86 -19.01 -16.15 -13.37
CA PRO A 86 -17.71 -16.44 -12.78
C PRO A 86 -17.11 -17.73 -13.35
N PHE A 87 -15.78 -17.81 -13.38
CA PHE A 87 -15.08 -19.04 -13.75
C PHE A 87 -15.30 -20.14 -12.69
N ASP A 88 -15.68 -21.33 -13.15
CA ASP A 88 -15.83 -22.53 -12.33
C ASP A 88 -14.79 -23.58 -12.75
N SER A 89 -13.94 -23.97 -11.80
CA SER A 89 -12.89 -25.00 -11.95
C SER A 89 -13.11 -26.18 -11.00
N SER A 90 -14.34 -26.37 -10.51
CA SER A 90 -14.67 -27.40 -9.51
C SER A 90 -14.52 -28.84 -10.00
N LEU A 91 -14.44 -29.07 -11.31
CA LEU A 91 -14.24 -30.38 -11.94
C LEU A 91 -12.76 -30.82 -11.97
N GLY A 92 -11.82 -29.85 -11.96
CA GLY A 92 -10.38 -30.11 -11.98
C GLY A 92 -9.80 -30.43 -13.36
N PRO A 93 -8.50 -30.81 -13.43
CA PRO A 93 -7.69 -30.76 -14.66
C PRO A 93 -7.86 -32.01 -15.55
N ASN A 94 -9.09 -32.50 -15.72
CA ASN A 94 -9.49 -33.56 -16.67
C ASN A 94 -10.94 -33.37 -17.16
N GLY A 95 -11.54 -32.18 -16.94
CA GLY A 95 -12.87 -31.85 -17.45
C GLY A 95 -14.04 -32.74 -17.00
N GLY A 96 -15.02 -32.82 -17.89
CA GLY A 96 -16.20 -33.68 -17.82
C GLY A 96 -17.07 -33.50 -19.07
N GLU A 97 -17.98 -34.44 -19.34
CA GLU A 97 -18.92 -34.33 -20.48
C GLU A 97 -20.06 -33.33 -20.18
N ASN A 98 -20.51 -32.58 -21.20
CA ASN A 98 -21.64 -31.64 -21.15
C ASN A 98 -21.50 -30.53 -20.08
N MET A 99 -20.34 -29.86 -20.05
CA MET A 99 -20.02 -28.74 -19.15
C MET A 99 -20.77 -27.44 -19.49
N ALA A 100 -21.10 -26.65 -18.47
CA ALA A 100 -21.79 -25.38 -18.61
C ALA A 100 -20.84 -24.22 -18.99
N GLN A 101 -21.41 -23.10 -19.42
CA GLN A 101 -20.67 -21.87 -19.72
C GLN A 101 -19.83 -21.44 -18.51
N CYS A 102 -18.55 -21.13 -18.76
CA CYS A 102 -17.50 -20.80 -17.80
C CYS A 102 -17.00 -21.95 -16.91
N GLN A 103 -17.32 -23.20 -17.23
CA GLN A 103 -16.66 -24.39 -16.68
C GLN A 103 -15.49 -24.87 -17.55
N GLY A 104 -14.47 -25.45 -16.91
CA GLY A 104 -13.31 -26.10 -17.52
C GLY A 104 -12.84 -27.29 -16.69
N ASP A 105 -11.86 -28.10 -17.10
CA ASP A 105 -11.01 -28.07 -18.32
C ASP A 105 -11.71 -28.73 -19.54
N CYS A 106 -11.83 -28.09 -20.70
CA CYS A 106 -12.39 -28.75 -21.92
C CYS A 106 -11.31 -29.11 -22.95
N ASP A 107 -11.29 -30.37 -23.43
CA ASP A 107 -10.38 -30.82 -24.49
C ASP A 107 -10.97 -30.53 -25.89
N GLY A 108 -12.30 -30.40 -26.03
CA GLY A 108 -12.99 -30.11 -27.30
C GLY A 108 -14.40 -29.52 -27.13
N ASP A 109 -15.00 -29.10 -28.25
CA ASP A 109 -16.38 -28.57 -28.29
C ASP A 109 -17.40 -29.60 -27.79
N GLU A 110 -17.12 -30.89 -28.02
CA GLU A 110 -17.92 -32.03 -27.58
C GLU A 110 -18.03 -32.20 -26.06
N ASP A 111 -17.10 -31.64 -25.28
CA ASP A 111 -17.16 -31.65 -23.81
C ASP A 111 -18.15 -30.61 -23.26
N CYS A 112 -18.54 -29.63 -24.07
CA CYS A 112 -19.42 -28.54 -23.68
C CYS A 112 -20.91 -28.87 -23.88
N ALA A 113 -21.77 -28.23 -23.10
CA ALA A 113 -23.22 -28.38 -23.24
C ALA A 113 -23.70 -27.82 -24.60
N ALA A 114 -24.70 -28.50 -25.20
CA ALA A 114 -25.11 -28.25 -26.58
C ALA A 114 -25.42 -26.77 -26.90
N GLY A 115 -24.65 -26.19 -27.81
CA GLY A 115 -24.73 -24.78 -28.23
C GLY A 115 -23.55 -23.93 -27.78
N LEU A 116 -22.76 -24.42 -26.81
CA LEU A 116 -21.49 -23.83 -26.39
C LEU A 116 -20.32 -24.40 -27.23
N MET A 117 -19.16 -23.74 -27.13
CA MET A 117 -17.89 -24.14 -27.74
C MET A 117 -16.78 -24.13 -26.69
N CYS A 118 -15.67 -24.82 -26.93
CA CYS A 118 -14.51 -24.87 -26.02
C CYS A 118 -13.46 -23.81 -26.38
N LYS A 119 -13.10 -22.95 -25.42
CA LYS A 119 -12.00 -21.99 -25.59
C LYS A 119 -10.69 -22.64 -25.12
N GLN A 120 -9.93 -23.14 -26.09
CA GLN A 120 -8.55 -23.59 -25.95
C GLN A 120 -7.60 -22.41 -25.66
N ARG A 121 -6.73 -22.53 -24.64
CA ARG A 121 -5.98 -21.43 -24.00
C ARG A 121 -4.60 -21.87 -23.49
N ASP A 122 -3.55 -21.23 -23.99
CA ASP A 122 -2.17 -21.48 -23.54
C ASP A 122 -1.71 -20.49 -22.46
N ASN A 123 -2.17 -19.22 -22.49
CA ASN A 123 -1.57 -18.12 -21.73
C ASN A 123 -2.58 -17.24 -20.95
N GLY A 124 -3.83 -17.68 -20.80
CA GLY A 124 -4.85 -17.00 -20.00
C GLY A 124 -5.72 -16.05 -20.79
N GLU A 125 -5.95 -16.35 -22.07
CA GLU A 125 -6.78 -15.60 -23.02
C GLU A 125 -8.22 -15.39 -22.49
N PRO A 126 -8.92 -14.31 -22.90
CA PRO A 126 -10.30 -14.06 -22.44
C PRO A 126 -11.28 -15.11 -22.99
N VAL A 127 -12.29 -15.45 -22.17
CA VAL A 127 -13.34 -16.42 -22.49
C VAL A 127 -14.69 -15.69 -22.63
N PRO A 128 -15.38 -15.76 -23.78
CA PRO A 128 -16.61 -15.00 -24.03
C PRO A 128 -17.72 -15.29 -23.02
N GLY A 129 -18.28 -14.23 -22.43
CA GLY A 129 -19.31 -14.34 -21.38
C GLY A 129 -18.79 -14.77 -20.00
N CYS A 130 -17.48 -14.81 -19.76
CA CYS A 130 -16.91 -15.19 -18.46
C CYS A 130 -16.16 -14.05 -17.76
N SER A 131 -16.39 -13.89 -16.46
CA SER A 131 -15.95 -12.74 -15.67
C SER A 131 -15.75 -13.06 -14.18
N GLY A 132 -14.51 -12.95 -13.70
CA GLY A 132 -14.17 -12.99 -12.27
C GLY A 132 -13.81 -14.37 -11.73
N GLY A 133 -12.75 -14.41 -10.91
CA GLY A 133 -12.29 -15.62 -10.23
C GLY A 133 -11.12 -16.34 -10.91
N LEU A 134 -10.41 -17.15 -10.12
CA LEU A 134 -9.14 -17.84 -10.38
C LEU A 134 -9.09 -18.68 -11.68
N SER A 135 -8.93 -18.03 -12.84
CA SER A 135 -8.55 -18.69 -14.09
C SER A 135 -7.08 -19.12 -14.04
N TRP A 136 -6.83 -20.42 -14.22
CA TRP A 136 -5.50 -20.91 -14.57
C TRP A 136 -5.18 -20.51 -16.03
N PRO A 137 -3.93 -20.18 -16.38
CA PRO A 137 -3.62 -19.66 -17.72
C PRO A 137 -3.80 -20.70 -18.84
N GLN A 138 -3.47 -21.94 -18.51
CA GLN A 138 -3.39 -23.12 -19.37
C GLN A 138 -4.58 -24.07 -19.13
N MET A 139 -5.77 -23.50 -18.98
CA MET A 139 -7.00 -24.22 -18.62
C MET A 139 -8.12 -23.74 -19.53
N ASP A 140 -8.85 -24.68 -20.10
CA ASP A 140 -9.77 -24.44 -21.21
C ASP A 140 -11.21 -24.36 -20.70
N TYR A 141 -12.03 -23.50 -21.32
CA TYR A 141 -13.37 -23.20 -20.80
C TYR A 141 -14.47 -23.19 -21.86
N CYS A 142 -15.62 -23.78 -21.54
CA CYS A 142 -16.82 -23.72 -22.36
C CYS A 142 -17.41 -22.30 -22.39
N TYR A 143 -17.73 -21.78 -23.57
CA TYR A 143 -18.25 -20.43 -23.81
C TYR A 143 -19.43 -20.43 -24.78
N ASP A 144 -20.25 -19.38 -24.74
CA ASP A 144 -21.31 -19.19 -25.73
C ASP A 144 -20.73 -18.38 -26.91
N PRO A 145 -20.68 -18.92 -28.14
CA PRO A 145 -20.13 -18.20 -29.29
C PRO A 145 -20.94 -16.97 -29.69
N GLN A 146 -22.21 -16.83 -29.27
CA GLN A 146 -22.98 -15.60 -29.50
C GLN A 146 -22.42 -14.41 -28.70
N CYS A 147 -21.59 -14.67 -27.67
CA CYS A 147 -20.91 -13.64 -26.90
C CYS A 147 -19.55 -13.20 -27.51
N GLU A 148 -19.20 -13.66 -28.72
CA GLU A 148 -18.02 -13.14 -29.45
C GLU A 148 -18.34 -11.89 -30.30
N ASP A 149 -19.61 -11.63 -30.63
CA ASP A 149 -20.02 -10.60 -31.60
C ASP A 149 -20.52 -9.27 -30.96
N GLU A 150 -20.66 -9.16 -29.63
CA GLU A 150 -21.16 -7.93 -28.96
C GLU A 150 -20.04 -7.02 -28.39
N GLU A 151 -19.20 -6.47 -29.29
CA GLU A 151 -18.39 -5.27 -29.04
C GLU A 151 -18.74 -4.18 -30.08
N GLU A 152 -19.04 -2.95 -29.62
CA GLU A 152 -19.46 -1.77 -30.40
C GLU A 152 -20.79 -1.83 -31.18
N GLY A 153 -21.89 -1.52 -30.49
CA GLY A 153 -23.22 -1.29 -31.08
C GLY A 153 -23.66 0.18 -31.19
N LEU A 154 -22.82 1.16 -30.82
CA LEU A 154 -23.21 2.58 -30.75
C LEU A 154 -23.03 3.31 -32.11
N PRO A 155 -24.04 4.06 -32.59
CA PRO A 155 -23.95 4.79 -33.85
C PRO A 155 -22.85 5.87 -33.84
N PRO A 156 -22.05 6.01 -34.91
CA PRO A 156 -20.94 6.95 -34.96
C PRO A 156 -21.39 8.40 -35.15
N LEU A 157 -20.58 9.35 -34.68
CA LEU A 157 -20.79 10.77 -34.88
C LEU A 157 -20.66 11.18 -36.36
N ASP A 158 -21.76 11.61 -36.96
CA ASP A 158 -21.78 12.21 -38.30
C ASP A 158 -21.69 13.74 -38.20
N SER A 159 -20.69 14.31 -38.87
CA SER A 159 -20.41 15.75 -38.90
C SER A 159 -20.66 16.34 -40.29
N SER A 160 -21.26 15.57 -41.22
CA SER A 160 -21.47 15.96 -42.61
C SER A 160 -22.58 17.00 -42.82
N SER A 161 -23.39 17.28 -41.79
CA SER A 161 -24.54 18.20 -41.84
C SER A 161 -24.22 19.64 -41.38
N GLY A 162 -22.96 19.92 -41.02
CA GLY A 162 -22.56 21.17 -40.35
C GLY A 162 -22.71 22.46 -41.16
N SER A 163 -23.00 23.55 -40.45
CA SER A 163 -23.02 24.96 -40.86
C SER A 163 -24.16 25.51 -41.74
N ASP A 164 -25.08 24.69 -42.25
CA ASP A 164 -26.24 25.17 -43.08
C ASP A 164 -27.58 25.27 -42.30
N GLY A 165 -27.60 25.00 -40.98
CA GLY A 165 -28.79 25.17 -40.12
C GLY A 165 -29.91 24.13 -40.37
N SER A 166 -29.59 22.84 -40.18
CA SER A 166 -30.52 21.74 -40.45
C SER A 166 -31.38 21.39 -39.23
N THR A 167 -32.69 21.29 -39.43
CA THR A 167 -33.65 20.82 -38.41
C THR A 167 -34.01 19.34 -38.59
N ASP A 168 -34.58 18.71 -37.55
CA ASP A 168 -34.95 17.28 -37.49
C ASP A 168 -33.74 16.32 -37.61
N MET A 169 -32.56 16.73 -37.12
CA MET A 169 -31.32 15.96 -37.21
C MET A 169 -31.36 14.65 -36.38
N PRO A 170 -30.91 13.50 -36.94
CA PRO A 170 -30.90 12.24 -36.20
C PRO A 170 -29.88 12.22 -35.04
N LYS A 171 -30.03 11.23 -34.15
CA LYS A 171 -29.07 10.95 -33.08
C LYS A 171 -27.66 10.78 -33.66
N CYS A 172 -26.67 11.39 -33.01
CA CYS A 172 -25.26 11.44 -33.38
C CYS A 172 -24.92 12.30 -34.61
N HIS A 173 -25.85 13.10 -35.13
CA HIS A 173 -25.55 14.13 -36.14
C HIS A 173 -25.25 15.49 -35.48
N GLY A 174 -24.27 16.21 -36.03
CA GLY A 174 -23.99 17.63 -35.78
C GLY A 174 -23.96 18.42 -37.11
N ASP A 175 -24.10 19.73 -37.10
CA ASP A 175 -23.82 20.70 -36.02
C ASP A 175 -25.12 21.38 -35.53
N CYS A 176 -25.48 21.28 -34.24
CA CYS A 176 -26.76 21.80 -33.68
C CYS A 176 -26.60 23.05 -32.82
N ASP A 177 -27.40 24.10 -33.06
CA ASP A 177 -27.38 25.33 -32.26
C ASP A 177 -28.36 25.23 -31.06
N GLU A 178 -29.49 24.55 -31.20
CA GLU A 178 -30.46 24.33 -30.11
C GLU A 178 -31.19 22.97 -30.14
N ASP A 179 -31.87 22.62 -29.05
CA ASP A 179 -32.72 21.40 -28.93
C ASP A 179 -33.76 21.27 -30.08
N GLY A 180 -34.12 22.39 -30.73
CA GLY A 180 -35.06 22.43 -31.86
C GLY A 180 -34.49 21.96 -33.20
N ASP A 181 -33.17 21.86 -33.33
CA ASP A 181 -32.52 21.36 -34.55
C ASP A 181 -32.52 19.83 -34.62
N CYS A 182 -32.69 19.17 -33.47
CA CYS A 182 -32.69 17.72 -33.35
C CYS A 182 -34.06 17.08 -33.61
N ALA A 183 -34.05 15.80 -34.03
CA ALA A 183 -35.27 15.04 -34.26
C ALA A 183 -36.11 14.86 -32.98
N THR A 184 -37.43 14.76 -33.15
CA THR A 184 -38.40 14.80 -32.03
C THR A 184 -38.08 13.77 -30.92
N GLY A 185 -37.73 14.28 -29.74
CA GLY A 185 -37.40 13.48 -28.54
C GLY A 185 -35.92 13.52 -28.16
N LEU A 186 -35.06 13.88 -29.10
CA LEU A 186 -33.63 14.12 -28.87
C LEU A 186 -33.41 15.54 -28.30
N LYS A 187 -32.16 15.81 -27.92
CA LYS A 187 -31.65 17.12 -27.49
C LYS A 187 -30.33 17.45 -28.15
N CYS A 188 -29.93 18.71 -28.15
CA CYS A 188 -28.61 19.11 -28.63
C CYS A 188 -27.57 19.00 -27.50
N TYR A 189 -26.54 18.18 -27.70
CA TYR A 189 -25.41 18.04 -26.78
C TYR A 189 -24.39 19.14 -27.08
N GLN A 190 -24.56 20.28 -26.40
CA GLN A 190 -23.64 21.41 -26.43
C GLN A 190 -22.30 21.04 -25.77
N ARG A 191 -21.18 21.08 -26.52
CA ARG A 191 -19.88 20.54 -26.12
C ARG A 191 -18.65 21.27 -26.69
N SER A 192 -17.76 21.71 -25.80
CA SER A 192 -16.42 22.18 -26.17
C SER A 192 -15.47 21.04 -26.59
N GLY A 193 -14.51 21.36 -27.45
CA GLY A 193 -13.44 20.44 -27.86
C GLY A 193 -13.99 19.21 -28.58
N THR A 194 -13.67 18.01 -28.09
CA THR A 194 -14.12 16.72 -28.66
C THR A 194 -14.78 15.82 -27.63
N THR A 195 -15.45 16.41 -26.63
CA THR A 195 -16.18 15.68 -25.57
C THR A 195 -17.15 14.65 -26.17
N THR A 196 -17.23 13.47 -25.57
CA THR A 196 -18.03 12.34 -26.08
C THR A 196 -19.52 12.60 -25.87
N VAL A 197 -20.34 12.31 -26.89
CA VAL A 197 -21.79 12.53 -26.89
C VAL A 197 -22.51 11.28 -26.36
N PRO A 198 -23.46 11.40 -25.41
CA PRO A 198 -24.14 10.25 -24.84
C PRO A 198 -24.84 9.37 -25.90
N GLY A 199 -24.60 8.06 -25.84
CA GLY A 199 -25.20 7.09 -26.76
C GLY A 199 -24.65 7.10 -28.19
N CYS A 200 -23.50 7.73 -28.42
CA CYS A 200 -22.80 7.82 -29.72
C CYS A 200 -21.36 7.31 -29.64
N SER A 201 -20.73 7.00 -30.78
CA SER A 201 -19.34 6.53 -30.88
C SER A 201 -18.47 7.39 -31.80
N GLY A 202 -17.15 7.22 -31.74
CA GLY A 202 -16.19 7.94 -32.57
C GLY A 202 -15.78 9.32 -32.04
N ILE A 203 -15.11 10.10 -32.88
CA ILE A 203 -14.55 11.43 -32.54
C ILE A 203 -15.17 12.45 -33.48
N GLY A 204 -15.96 13.38 -32.93
CA GLY A 204 -16.55 14.48 -33.69
C GLY A 204 -15.57 15.59 -34.02
N VAL A 205 -16.03 16.58 -34.79
CA VAL A 205 -15.27 17.79 -35.11
C VAL A 205 -15.06 18.64 -33.84
N PRO A 206 -13.90 19.28 -33.65
CA PRO A 206 -13.70 20.22 -32.55
C PRO A 206 -14.75 21.34 -32.54
N ASP A 207 -15.34 21.59 -31.37
CA ASP A 207 -16.34 22.64 -31.13
C ASP A 207 -17.61 22.56 -32.00
N PHE A 208 -17.95 21.38 -32.52
CA PHE A 208 -19.29 21.05 -33.07
C PHE A 208 -20.20 20.44 -31.99
N ASP A 209 -21.51 20.68 -32.10
CA ASP A 209 -22.55 20.19 -31.20
C ASP A 209 -23.44 19.11 -31.87
N TYR A 210 -23.94 18.14 -31.10
CA TYR A 210 -24.54 16.91 -31.67
C TYR A 210 -25.82 16.46 -30.99
N CYS A 211 -26.78 15.95 -31.78
CA CYS A 211 -28.04 15.44 -31.25
C CYS A 211 -27.89 14.12 -30.48
N PHE A 212 -28.47 14.02 -29.28
CA PHE A 212 -28.41 12.83 -28.41
C PHE A 212 -29.78 12.48 -27.84
N ASP A 213 -29.96 11.23 -27.39
CA ASP A 213 -31.16 10.84 -26.63
C ASP A 213 -30.93 11.15 -25.14
N PRO A 214 -31.81 11.93 -24.48
CA PRO A 214 -31.67 12.24 -23.06
C PRO A 214 -31.68 11.02 -22.14
N ALA A 215 -32.17 9.86 -22.59
CA ALA A 215 -32.14 8.60 -21.85
C ALA A 215 -30.75 7.92 -21.84
N ASP A 216 -29.83 8.29 -22.74
CA ASP A 216 -28.44 7.80 -22.74
C ASP A 216 -27.53 8.59 -21.78
N ALA A 217 -27.99 9.75 -21.29
CA ALA A 217 -27.26 10.50 -20.27
C ALA A 217 -27.47 9.87 -18.88
N PRO A 218 -26.42 9.70 -18.07
CA PRO A 218 -26.57 9.19 -16.71
C PRO A 218 -27.42 10.15 -15.86
N GLU A 219 -28.31 9.61 -15.01
CA GLU A 219 -29.06 10.45 -14.06
C GLU A 219 -28.08 11.15 -13.09
N PRO A 220 -28.16 12.48 -12.91
CA PRO A 220 -27.20 13.21 -12.10
C PRO A 220 -27.37 12.84 -10.61
N PRO A 221 -26.34 12.26 -9.96
CA PRO A 221 -26.45 11.82 -8.57
C PRO A 221 -26.61 13.00 -7.62
N THR A 222 -27.50 12.86 -6.65
CA THR A 222 -27.80 13.92 -5.67
C THR A 222 -26.71 14.01 -4.61
N MET A 223 -25.70 14.85 -4.87
CA MET A 223 -24.61 15.15 -3.93
C MET A 223 -25.14 15.54 -2.53
N PRO A 224 -24.70 14.87 -1.45
CA PRO A 224 -25.10 15.22 -0.08
C PRO A 224 -24.49 16.57 0.34
N PRO A 225 -25.24 17.49 0.96
CA PRO A 225 -24.71 18.79 1.36
C PRO A 225 -23.67 18.67 2.48
N GLY A 226 -22.38 18.84 2.16
CA GLY A 226 -21.31 18.87 3.17
C GLY A 226 -19.92 18.42 2.73
N SER A 227 -19.73 17.91 1.51
CA SER A 227 -18.39 17.64 0.98
C SER A 227 -17.56 18.92 0.85
N GLY A 228 -16.24 18.81 1.07
CA GLY A 228 -15.29 19.86 0.70
C GLY A 228 -15.16 20.00 -0.83
N PRO A 229 -14.28 20.90 -1.32
CA PRO A 229 -13.93 20.93 -2.74
C PRO A 229 -13.32 19.57 -3.15
N ALA A 230 -13.84 18.99 -4.23
CA ALA A 230 -13.27 17.77 -4.79
C ALA A 230 -11.96 18.09 -5.53
N CYS A 231 -11.01 17.17 -5.45
CA CYS A 231 -9.75 17.19 -6.20
C CYS A 231 -9.64 15.95 -7.08
N LEU A 232 -8.78 16.01 -8.10
CA LEU A 232 -8.54 14.93 -9.05
C LEU A 232 -7.04 14.72 -9.25
N CYS A 233 -6.56 13.48 -9.10
CA CYS A 233 -5.21 13.08 -9.49
C CYS A 233 -5.27 12.15 -10.70
N VAL A 234 -4.70 12.59 -11.82
CA VAL A 234 -4.57 11.79 -13.05
C VAL A 234 -3.12 11.36 -13.22
N PHE A 235 -2.89 10.09 -13.56
CA PHE A 235 -1.56 9.51 -13.66
C PHE A 235 -1.28 9.00 -15.07
N ASP A 236 -0.05 9.14 -15.54
CA ASP A 236 0.50 8.22 -16.54
C ASP A 236 0.63 6.82 -15.91
N VAL A 237 0.61 5.76 -16.73
CA VAL A 237 0.87 4.40 -16.21
C VAL A 237 2.36 4.14 -16.24
N ASP A 238 2.89 4.14 -17.46
CA ASP A 238 4.23 3.71 -17.81
C ASP A 238 5.28 4.60 -17.13
N ARG A 239 6.24 4.00 -16.42
CA ARG A 239 7.32 4.70 -15.70
C ARG A 239 6.83 5.77 -14.70
N THR A 240 5.58 5.68 -14.27
CA THR A 240 4.92 6.58 -13.32
C THR A 240 4.28 5.80 -12.18
N LEU A 241 3.18 5.09 -12.44
CA LEU A 241 2.65 4.06 -11.53
C LEU A 241 3.45 2.76 -11.65
N THR A 242 4.09 2.52 -12.79
CA THR A 242 5.09 1.46 -13.00
C THR A 242 6.53 1.99 -12.94
N GLY A 243 7.49 1.10 -12.75
CA GLY A 243 8.93 1.33 -12.90
C GLY A 243 9.48 0.58 -14.12
N ASN A 244 10.80 0.57 -14.29
CA ASN A 244 11.45 -0.23 -15.34
C ASN A 244 11.39 -1.74 -15.00
N GLN A 245 11.12 -2.59 -15.98
CA GLN A 245 10.89 -4.01 -15.72
C GLN A 245 12.21 -4.71 -15.35
N GLY A 246 12.25 -5.31 -14.15
CA GLY A 246 13.43 -6.02 -13.63
C GLY A 246 14.38 -5.19 -12.75
N THR A 247 14.12 -3.89 -12.55
CA THR A 247 15.02 -3.02 -11.76
C THR A 247 14.77 -3.08 -10.26
N ALA A 248 13.64 -3.62 -9.82
CA ALA A 248 13.40 -3.96 -8.42
C ALA A 248 14.32 -5.14 -7.99
N SER A 249 14.37 -6.22 -8.79
CA SER A 249 15.19 -7.40 -8.51
C SER A 249 16.69 -7.18 -8.66
N ASN A 250 17.12 -6.30 -9.58
CA ASN A 250 18.55 -6.01 -9.75
C ASN A 250 19.08 -4.96 -8.75
N GLY A 251 18.20 -4.23 -8.06
CA GLY A 251 18.53 -3.22 -7.04
C GLY A 251 18.78 -1.81 -7.56
N GLU A 252 18.57 -1.53 -8.85
CA GLU A 252 18.66 -0.19 -9.45
C GLU A 252 17.47 0.70 -9.03
N CYS A 253 16.29 0.10 -8.83
CA CYS A 253 15.09 0.77 -8.33
C CYS A 253 14.57 0.07 -7.05
N PRO A 254 15.28 0.17 -5.91
CA PRO A 254 15.07 -0.68 -4.74
C PRO A 254 13.83 -0.35 -3.89
N ALA A 255 13.03 0.66 -4.29
CA ALA A 255 11.72 0.95 -3.71
C ALA A 255 10.56 0.38 -4.56
N ASP A 256 10.83 0.01 -5.81
CA ASP A 256 9.87 -0.59 -6.72
C ASP A 256 9.65 -2.08 -6.38
N LYS A 257 8.58 -2.66 -6.94
CA LYS A 257 8.19 -4.04 -6.67
C LYS A 257 7.72 -4.76 -7.92
N GLU A 258 8.44 -5.82 -8.29
CA GLU A 258 8.01 -6.77 -9.32
C GLU A 258 6.82 -7.61 -8.86
N ILE A 259 5.83 -7.74 -9.76
CA ILE A 259 4.61 -8.53 -9.59
C ILE A 259 4.64 -9.70 -10.59
N TYR A 260 5.30 -10.79 -10.18
CA TYR A 260 5.40 -12.00 -11.00
C TYR A 260 4.02 -12.58 -11.35
N GLY A 261 3.87 -13.06 -12.59
CA GLY A 261 2.59 -13.55 -13.11
C GLY A 261 1.69 -12.47 -13.72
N ILE A 262 2.13 -11.20 -13.71
CA ILE A 262 1.53 -10.10 -14.49
C ILE A 262 2.60 -9.58 -15.46
N TRP A 263 2.34 -9.75 -16.76
CA TRP A 263 3.22 -9.24 -17.81
C TRP A 263 2.87 -7.79 -18.13
N ASP A 264 3.89 -6.95 -18.19
CA ASP A 264 3.87 -5.58 -18.65
C ASP A 264 4.54 -5.55 -20.03
N THR A 265 3.91 -4.86 -21.00
CA THR A 265 4.36 -4.77 -22.40
C THR A 265 5.11 -3.47 -22.71
N ALA A 266 5.19 -2.53 -21.78
CA ALA A 266 5.75 -1.20 -22.01
C ALA A 266 7.25 -1.26 -22.38
N TYR A 267 7.63 -0.44 -23.37
CA TYR A 267 8.99 -0.31 -23.91
C TYR A 267 9.62 -1.60 -24.46
N ARG A 268 10.12 -2.47 -23.58
CA ARG A 268 10.72 -3.78 -23.91
C ARG A 268 9.94 -4.96 -23.32
N GLY A 269 9.00 -4.67 -22.42
CA GLY A 269 8.22 -5.64 -21.66
C GLY A 269 9.01 -6.40 -20.59
N GLY A 270 8.27 -7.01 -19.66
CA GLY A 270 8.80 -7.82 -18.57
C GLY A 270 7.73 -8.13 -17.53
N TRP A 271 8.15 -8.47 -16.31
CA TRP A 271 7.22 -8.52 -15.18
C TRP A 271 6.82 -7.10 -14.77
N LEU A 272 5.53 -6.89 -14.55
CA LEU A 272 4.98 -5.63 -14.08
C LEU A 272 5.71 -5.18 -12.81
N THR A 273 6.39 -4.04 -12.90
CA THR A 273 7.15 -3.45 -11.81
C THR A 273 6.40 -2.21 -11.36
N ILE A 274 5.89 -2.20 -10.13
CA ILE A 274 5.11 -1.09 -9.57
C ILE A 274 6.04 -0.14 -8.82
N SER A 275 5.86 1.16 -9.01
CA SER A 275 6.68 2.20 -8.35
C SER A 275 6.41 2.30 -6.84
N ASP A 276 7.23 3.06 -6.10
CA ASP A 276 6.92 3.40 -4.71
C ASP A 276 5.56 4.10 -4.59
N ALA A 277 5.29 5.11 -5.43
CA ALA A 277 3.98 5.77 -5.46
C ALA A 277 2.86 4.79 -5.81
N GLY A 278 3.05 3.91 -6.80
CA GLY A 278 2.05 2.91 -7.21
C GLY A 278 1.69 1.91 -6.10
N GLN A 279 2.62 1.59 -5.20
CA GLN A 279 2.36 0.75 -4.03
C GLN A 279 1.66 1.50 -2.89
N HIS A 280 1.84 2.82 -2.81
CA HIS A 280 1.55 3.62 -1.62
C HIS A 280 0.65 4.85 -1.91
N LEU A 281 -0.08 4.92 -3.04
CA LEU A 281 -0.96 6.06 -3.38
C LEU A 281 -1.95 6.41 -2.25
N LYS A 282 -2.45 5.41 -1.51
CA LYS A 282 -3.30 5.55 -0.31
C LYS A 282 -2.69 6.43 0.81
N GLU A 283 -1.38 6.63 0.80
CA GLU A 283 -0.60 7.37 1.81
C GLU A 283 -0.32 8.82 1.37
N THR A 284 -0.56 9.13 0.09
CA THR A 284 -0.45 10.46 -0.52
C THR A 284 -1.74 11.28 -0.34
N PHE A 285 -1.73 12.57 -0.69
CA PHE A 285 -2.96 13.38 -0.69
C PHE A 285 -4.03 12.87 -1.68
N CYS A 286 -3.61 12.24 -2.78
CA CYS A 286 -4.50 11.69 -3.80
C CYS A 286 -5.44 10.59 -3.28
N SER A 287 -5.14 9.98 -2.12
CA SER A 287 -6.06 9.09 -1.40
C SER A 287 -7.45 9.69 -1.13
N LYS A 288 -7.53 11.03 -1.06
CA LYS A 288 -8.76 11.82 -0.81
C LYS A 288 -9.29 12.51 -2.07
N CYS A 289 -8.64 12.30 -3.21
CA CYS A 289 -9.05 12.83 -4.50
C CYS A 289 -9.73 11.72 -5.33
N TYR A 290 -10.53 12.13 -6.30
CA TYR A 290 -10.86 11.26 -7.42
C TYR A 290 -9.59 10.94 -8.22
N MET A 291 -9.61 9.83 -8.96
CA MET A 291 -8.44 9.34 -9.68
C MET A 291 -8.73 9.19 -11.18
N GLY A 292 -7.68 9.19 -11.99
CA GLY A 292 -7.76 8.86 -13.40
C GLY A 292 -6.42 8.38 -13.97
N ILE A 293 -6.45 7.88 -15.20
CA ILE A 293 -5.28 7.45 -15.96
C ILE A 293 -5.29 8.09 -17.34
N VAL A 294 -4.13 8.54 -17.83
CA VAL A 294 -3.90 8.91 -19.24
C VAL A 294 -2.54 8.34 -19.69
N SER A 295 -2.54 7.19 -20.36
CA SER A 295 -1.34 6.63 -21.00
C SER A 295 -1.39 6.70 -22.53
N ALA A 296 -0.21 6.83 -23.14
CA ALA A 296 -0.01 6.70 -24.58
C ALA A 296 0.11 5.23 -25.03
N GLY A 297 0.48 4.34 -24.10
CA GLY A 297 0.38 2.91 -24.24
C GLY A 297 -1.05 2.39 -24.06
N MET A 298 -1.16 1.07 -23.95
CA MET A 298 -2.44 0.37 -23.85
C MET A 298 -2.61 -0.39 -22.52
N ALA A 299 -1.74 -0.16 -21.53
CA ALA A 299 -1.65 -0.93 -20.27
C ALA A 299 -1.78 -2.44 -20.55
N SER A 300 -0.88 -2.96 -21.40
CA SER A 300 -0.82 -4.34 -21.87
C SER A 300 -2.08 -4.94 -22.52
N GLY A 301 -2.98 -4.09 -23.03
CA GLY A 301 -4.11 -4.48 -23.87
C GLY A 301 -5.43 -4.69 -23.13
N ARG A 302 -6.50 -4.96 -23.89
CA ARG A 302 -7.83 -5.23 -23.33
C ARG A 302 -7.76 -6.49 -22.45
N PHE A 303 -8.43 -6.46 -21.29
CA PHE A 303 -8.43 -7.55 -20.28
C PHE A 303 -7.06 -7.93 -19.70
N SER A 304 -6.04 -7.07 -19.80
CA SER A 304 -4.73 -7.35 -19.21
C SER A 304 -4.80 -7.44 -17.67
N ARG A 305 -4.00 -8.34 -17.10
CA ARG A 305 -3.81 -8.43 -15.64
C ARG A 305 -3.23 -7.13 -15.05
N GLU A 306 -2.51 -6.34 -15.85
CA GLU A 306 -2.02 -5.01 -15.47
C GLU A 306 -3.17 -4.05 -15.19
N ARG A 307 -4.14 -3.91 -16.11
CA ARG A 307 -5.32 -3.05 -15.92
C ARG A 307 -6.12 -3.43 -14.68
N THR A 308 -6.33 -4.74 -14.47
CA THR A 308 -6.99 -5.26 -13.26
C THR A 308 -6.20 -4.89 -12.00
N TYR A 309 -4.88 -5.11 -12.00
CA TYR A 309 -4.02 -4.79 -10.86
C TYR A 309 -4.03 -3.29 -10.53
N LEU A 310 -3.96 -2.42 -11.54
CA LEU A 310 -4.04 -0.97 -11.36
C LEU A 310 -5.34 -0.54 -10.67
N LEU A 311 -6.49 -1.09 -11.07
CA LEU A 311 -7.79 -0.77 -10.47
C LEU A 311 -7.97 -1.34 -9.05
N GLU A 312 -7.55 -2.57 -8.82
CA GLU A 312 -7.76 -3.28 -7.54
C GLU A 312 -6.72 -2.91 -6.46
N ASN A 313 -5.50 -2.55 -6.85
CA ASN A 313 -4.36 -2.44 -5.93
C ASN A 313 -3.69 -1.05 -5.91
N VAL A 314 -3.83 -0.24 -6.98
CA VAL A 314 -3.13 1.05 -7.11
C VAL A 314 -4.10 2.23 -6.94
N LEU A 315 -5.20 2.26 -7.69
CA LEU A 315 -6.20 3.33 -7.66
C LEU A 315 -7.17 3.21 -6.46
N VAL A 316 -6.64 3.11 -5.24
CA VAL A 316 -7.38 2.73 -4.03
C VAL A 316 -7.78 3.93 -3.14
N GLY A 317 -8.01 5.11 -3.74
CA GLY A 317 -8.49 6.30 -3.02
C GLY A 317 -9.97 6.23 -2.63
N GLU A 318 -10.35 6.76 -1.46
CA GLU A 318 -11.69 6.62 -0.88
C GLU A 318 -12.85 7.09 -1.82
N PRO A 319 -12.86 8.33 -2.36
CA PRO A 319 -13.98 8.78 -3.19
C PRO A 319 -14.00 8.10 -4.57
N PHE A 320 -12.85 7.65 -5.06
CA PHE A 320 -12.76 6.92 -6.33
C PHE A 320 -13.26 5.47 -6.19
N GLN A 321 -12.90 4.76 -5.12
CA GLN A 321 -13.40 3.42 -4.82
C GLN A 321 -14.90 3.43 -4.48
N ALA A 322 -15.40 4.49 -3.83
CA ALA A 322 -16.83 4.71 -3.66
C ALA A 322 -17.54 4.89 -5.01
N LEU A 323 -16.98 5.67 -5.93
CA LEU A 323 -17.55 5.86 -7.27
C LEU A 323 -17.52 4.56 -8.09
N LEU A 324 -16.39 3.85 -8.14
CA LEU A 324 -16.24 2.52 -8.76
C LEU A 324 -17.31 1.52 -8.27
N SER A 325 -17.63 1.56 -6.98
CA SER A 325 -18.64 0.68 -6.36
C SER A 325 -20.09 1.06 -6.71
N SER A 326 -20.32 2.25 -7.27
CA SER A 326 -21.66 2.81 -7.53
C SER A 326 -21.97 3.08 -9.01
N ASN A 327 -20.94 3.27 -9.84
CA ASN A 327 -21.05 3.45 -11.29
C ASN A 327 -20.01 2.57 -12.00
N SER A 328 -20.48 1.61 -12.81
CA SER A 328 -19.64 0.68 -13.58
C SER A 328 -18.77 1.39 -14.63
N GLN A 329 -19.23 2.50 -15.23
CA GLN A 329 -18.47 3.25 -16.24
C GLN A 329 -17.10 3.72 -15.70
N THR A 330 -16.99 3.93 -14.39
CA THR A 330 -15.75 4.32 -13.70
C THR A 330 -14.61 3.31 -13.91
N SER A 331 -14.92 2.03 -14.14
CA SER A 331 -13.93 0.96 -14.39
C SER A 331 -13.67 0.68 -15.88
N HIS A 332 -14.41 1.34 -16.78
CA HIS A 332 -14.23 1.17 -18.22
C HIS A 332 -12.94 1.84 -18.69
N TRP A 333 -12.25 1.24 -19.66
CA TRP A 333 -11.00 1.78 -20.22
C TRP A 333 -11.25 2.39 -21.59
N SER A 334 -11.33 3.72 -21.64
CA SER A 334 -11.49 4.48 -22.89
C SER A 334 -10.20 4.46 -23.72
N VAL A 335 -10.34 4.47 -25.04
CA VAL A 335 -9.20 4.46 -25.98
C VAL A 335 -9.37 5.60 -26.99
N ARG A 336 -8.40 6.52 -27.06
CA ARG A 336 -8.42 7.72 -27.95
C ARG A 336 -9.71 8.57 -27.86
N SER A 337 -10.40 8.45 -26.75
CA SER A 337 -11.70 9.03 -26.42
C SER A 337 -11.81 9.06 -24.89
N VAL A 338 -12.80 9.75 -24.32
CA VAL A 338 -12.94 9.87 -22.86
C VAL A 338 -14.40 9.64 -22.44
N HIS A 339 -14.77 8.37 -22.27
CA HIS A 339 -16.06 7.90 -21.77
C HIS A 339 -15.99 7.49 -20.27
N SER A 340 -14.81 7.63 -19.66
CA SER A 340 -14.45 7.13 -18.34
C SER A 340 -13.19 7.83 -17.83
N PRO A 341 -12.83 7.73 -16.53
CA PRO A 341 -11.62 8.36 -16.01
C PRO A 341 -10.32 7.60 -16.35
N LEU A 342 -10.40 6.50 -17.12
CA LEU A 342 -9.26 5.64 -17.48
C LEU A 342 -9.05 5.70 -19.00
N VAL A 343 -8.05 6.46 -19.46
CA VAL A 343 -7.83 6.79 -20.87
C VAL A 343 -6.50 6.22 -21.36
N LEU A 344 -6.53 5.59 -22.54
CA LEU A 344 -5.39 4.92 -23.17
C LEU A 344 -5.20 5.28 -24.65
N GLY A 345 -4.01 5.01 -25.17
CA GLY A 345 -3.64 5.28 -26.55
C GLY A 345 -3.61 6.77 -26.91
N TRP A 346 -3.53 7.66 -25.91
CA TRP A 346 -3.59 9.11 -26.08
C TRP A 346 -2.20 9.69 -26.38
N PRO A 347 -2.01 10.52 -27.41
CA PRO A 347 -0.68 10.98 -27.80
C PRO A 347 0.08 11.70 -26.68
N ASP A 348 1.38 11.41 -26.58
CA ASP A 348 2.28 12.21 -25.76
C ASP A 348 2.37 13.65 -26.31
N GLY A 349 2.54 14.62 -25.40
CA GLY A 349 2.39 16.05 -25.67
C GLY A 349 0.94 16.54 -25.79
N GLN A 350 -0.07 15.68 -25.63
CA GLN A 350 -1.50 16.02 -25.71
C GLN A 350 -2.31 15.57 -24.48
N LYS A 351 -1.66 15.08 -23.41
CA LYS A 351 -2.35 14.47 -22.25
C LYS A 351 -3.22 15.43 -21.46
N GLN A 352 -2.97 16.74 -21.54
CA GLN A 352 -3.84 17.77 -20.97
C GLN A 352 -5.26 17.76 -21.55
N ASP A 353 -5.41 17.37 -22.82
CA ASP A 353 -6.70 17.32 -23.51
C ASP A 353 -7.54 16.14 -23.00
N ALA A 354 -6.90 15.00 -22.72
CA ALA A 354 -7.53 13.86 -22.05
C ALA A 354 -7.91 14.19 -20.61
N VAL A 355 -7.05 14.90 -19.86
CA VAL A 355 -7.36 15.35 -18.48
C VAL A 355 -8.59 16.27 -18.48
N ALA A 356 -8.72 17.19 -19.44
CA ALA A 356 -9.93 18.01 -19.60
C ALA A 356 -11.18 17.15 -19.83
N GLY A 357 -11.09 16.13 -20.70
CA GLY A 357 -12.16 15.15 -20.90
C GLY A 357 -12.53 14.37 -19.63
N ILE A 358 -11.55 14.01 -18.80
CA ILE A 358 -11.78 13.30 -17.52
C ILE A 358 -12.51 14.22 -16.53
N VAL A 359 -12.14 15.50 -16.44
CA VAL A 359 -12.84 16.50 -15.62
C VAL A 359 -14.29 16.66 -16.10
N ALA A 360 -14.53 16.75 -17.41
CA ALA A 360 -15.86 16.83 -17.98
C ALA A 360 -16.70 15.57 -17.68
N TRP A 361 -16.10 14.37 -17.75
CA TRP A 361 -16.76 13.12 -17.36
C TRP A 361 -17.16 13.14 -15.87
N TYR A 362 -16.29 13.62 -14.97
CA TYR A 362 -16.65 13.77 -13.56
C TYR A 362 -17.80 14.75 -13.33
N GLU A 363 -17.86 15.88 -14.06
CA GLU A 363 -19.00 16.80 -13.94
C GLU A 363 -20.32 16.17 -14.45
N GLN A 364 -20.28 15.31 -15.48
CA GLN A 364 -21.45 14.50 -15.89
C GLN A 364 -21.92 13.56 -14.76
N GLN A 365 -20.99 13.02 -13.96
CA GLN A 365 -21.30 12.27 -12.73
C GLN A 365 -21.68 13.17 -11.54
N GLY A 366 -22.00 14.46 -11.76
CA GLY A 366 -22.36 15.42 -10.71
C GLY A 366 -21.19 15.89 -9.83
N ILE A 367 -19.96 15.46 -10.12
CA ILE A 367 -18.76 15.69 -9.32
C ILE A 367 -18.00 16.89 -9.89
N ARG A 368 -18.18 18.06 -9.27
CA ARG A 368 -17.45 19.27 -9.62
C ARG A 368 -16.09 19.34 -8.93
N ILE A 369 -15.04 19.05 -9.69
CA ILE A 369 -13.65 19.39 -9.37
C ILE A 369 -13.36 20.75 -10.01
N ALA A 370 -12.67 21.64 -9.29
CA ALA A 370 -12.23 22.93 -9.85
C ALA A 370 -10.83 22.79 -10.45
N ASP A 371 -10.55 23.45 -11.58
CA ASP A 371 -9.32 23.28 -12.35
C ASP A 371 -8.04 23.34 -11.52
N GLN A 372 -7.94 24.32 -10.62
CA GLN A 372 -6.75 24.50 -9.79
C GLN A 372 -6.52 23.36 -8.78
N ASP A 373 -7.46 22.42 -8.65
CA ASP A 373 -7.43 21.23 -7.78
C ASP A 373 -7.40 19.91 -8.60
N VAL A 374 -7.10 20.02 -9.90
CA VAL A 374 -6.74 18.91 -10.82
C VAL A 374 -5.22 18.80 -10.91
N TYR A 375 -4.67 17.60 -10.80
CA TYR A 375 -3.22 17.33 -10.81
C TYR A 375 -2.90 16.18 -11.77
N PHE A 376 -2.03 16.42 -12.75
CA PHE A 376 -1.45 15.37 -13.59
C PHE A 376 -0.02 15.01 -13.13
N PHE A 377 0.26 13.71 -13.01
CA PHE A 377 1.59 13.18 -12.73
C PHE A 377 2.03 12.27 -13.87
N GLY A 378 3.20 12.50 -14.44
CA GLY A 378 3.74 11.69 -15.52
C GLY A 378 5.25 11.83 -15.66
N ASP A 379 5.92 10.77 -16.10
CA ASP A 379 7.38 10.72 -16.20
C ASP A 379 7.92 11.49 -17.40
N ARG A 380 7.18 11.50 -18.50
CA ARG A 380 7.70 11.86 -19.81
C ARG A 380 7.76 13.38 -19.97
N THR A 381 8.95 13.95 -20.15
CA THR A 381 9.18 15.41 -20.08
C THR A 381 8.29 16.22 -21.03
N GLU A 382 7.98 15.67 -22.22
CA GLU A 382 7.13 16.32 -23.23
C GLU A 382 5.63 16.36 -22.86
N ASN A 383 5.17 15.55 -21.89
CA ASN A 383 3.78 15.53 -21.44
C ASN A 383 3.44 16.69 -20.49
N ILE A 384 4.43 17.34 -19.88
CA ILE A 384 4.22 18.27 -18.75
C ILE A 384 4.07 19.74 -19.19
N PRO A 385 4.94 20.33 -20.03
CA PRO A 385 4.79 21.72 -20.48
C PRO A 385 3.44 22.08 -21.13
N PRO A 386 2.77 21.20 -21.92
CA PRO A 386 1.46 21.51 -22.52
C PRO A 386 0.38 21.96 -21.53
N PHE A 387 0.40 21.48 -20.28
CA PHE A 387 -0.54 21.90 -19.24
C PHE A 387 -0.47 23.40 -18.91
N SER A 388 0.60 24.10 -19.33
CA SER A 388 0.77 25.55 -19.11
C SER A 388 -0.20 26.42 -19.90
N SER A 389 -0.96 25.84 -20.85
CA SER A 389 -2.09 26.50 -21.51
C SER A 389 -3.41 26.36 -20.75
N THR A 390 -3.44 25.52 -19.71
CA THR A 390 -4.63 25.17 -18.92
C THR A 390 -4.59 25.79 -17.53
N SER A 391 -5.68 25.66 -16.79
CA SER A 391 -5.76 26.01 -15.36
C SER A 391 -5.37 24.84 -14.43
N PHE A 392 -5.03 23.67 -14.99
CA PHE A 392 -4.68 22.46 -14.23
C PHE A 392 -3.21 22.47 -13.76
N ASN A 393 -2.90 21.61 -12.80
CA ASN A 393 -1.53 21.43 -12.31
C ASN A 393 -0.89 20.20 -12.98
N ALA A 394 0.41 20.21 -13.22
CA ALA A 394 1.14 19.06 -13.75
C ALA A 394 2.57 18.95 -13.19
N ARG A 395 3.04 17.72 -12.98
CA ARG A 395 4.36 17.43 -12.42
C ARG A 395 5.05 16.29 -13.16
N GLU A 396 6.26 16.57 -13.61
CA GLU A 396 7.22 15.54 -14.02
C GLU A 396 7.73 14.80 -12.77
N ILE A 397 7.79 13.47 -12.86
CA ILE A 397 8.19 12.58 -11.75
C ILE A 397 9.37 11.69 -12.16
N SER A 398 9.82 10.82 -11.25
CA SER A 398 11.07 10.05 -11.42
C SER A 398 12.29 10.97 -11.60
N CYS A 399 12.26 12.18 -11.05
CA CYS A 399 13.26 13.22 -11.34
C CYS A 399 14.68 12.81 -10.92
N ALA A 400 14.80 12.00 -9.87
CA ALA A 400 16.08 11.45 -9.40
C ALA A 400 16.61 10.27 -10.26
N SER A 401 15.77 9.70 -11.13
CA SER A 401 16.01 8.44 -11.84
C SER A 401 15.48 8.52 -13.27
N ARG A 402 16.25 9.12 -14.18
CA ARG A 402 15.89 9.31 -15.60
C ARG A 402 16.52 8.23 -16.49
N ASP A 403 15.76 7.72 -17.46
CA ASP A 403 16.23 6.73 -18.43
C ASP A 403 17.12 7.40 -19.48
N MET A 404 18.42 7.49 -19.19
CA MET A 404 19.42 8.06 -20.12
C MET A 404 19.53 7.27 -21.44
N GLY A 405 18.99 6.05 -21.50
CA GLY A 405 18.91 5.25 -22.73
C GLY A 405 17.79 5.71 -23.68
N ILE A 406 16.79 6.47 -23.19
CA ILE A 406 15.64 6.93 -23.96
C ILE A 406 15.64 8.47 -24.03
N GLY A 407 15.86 9.00 -25.24
CA GLY A 407 15.79 10.45 -25.50
C GLY A 407 16.74 11.31 -24.65
N ASN A 408 17.83 10.74 -24.11
CA ASN A 408 18.74 11.38 -23.16
C ASN A 408 18.02 11.83 -21.86
N GLY A 409 17.21 10.94 -21.27
CA GLY A 409 16.55 11.19 -19.98
C GLY A 409 15.14 11.80 -20.08
N ILE A 410 14.49 11.72 -21.24
CA ILE A 410 13.13 12.24 -21.47
C ILE A 410 12.02 11.35 -20.87
N VAL A 411 12.40 10.19 -20.31
CA VAL A 411 11.54 9.16 -19.70
C VAL A 411 12.09 8.85 -18.30
N GLY A 412 11.23 8.49 -17.35
CA GLY A 412 11.57 8.05 -16.00
C GLY A 412 12.06 6.60 -15.94
N TYR A 413 12.72 6.23 -14.84
CA TYR A 413 13.36 4.92 -14.68
C TYR A 413 12.72 4.09 -13.56
N CYS A 414 12.61 4.65 -12.36
CA CYS A 414 12.09 3.97 -11.16
C CYS A 414 10.67 4.39 -10.78
N GLY A 415 9.86 4.79 -11.77
CA GLY A 415 8.52 5.29 -11.47
C GLY A 415 8.50 6.59 -10.67
N ALA A 416 7.33 6.94 -10.14
CA ALA A 416 7.17 8.02 -9.18
C ALA A 416 7.43 7.54 -7.74
N THR A 417 8.02 8.41 -6.92
CA THR A 417 8.09 8.25 -5.46
C THR A 417 6.90 8.87 -4.77
N THR A 418 6.54 8.36 -3.58
CA THR A 418 5.47 8.95 -2.73
C THR A 418 5.68 10.42 -2.44
N ASP A 419 6.93 10.86 -2.30
CA ASP A 419 7.29 12.25 -1.98
C ASP A 419 7.22 13.18 -3.22
N GLU A 420 7.07 12.64 -4.43
CA GLU A 420 6.77 13.41 -5.66
C GLU A 420 5.25 13.65 -5.86
N ILE A 421 4.37 12.89 -5.18
CA ILE A 421 2.91 13.01 -5.29
C ILE A 421 2.39 14.10 -4.34
N VAL A 422 2.57 15.36 -4.75
CA VAL A 422 2.25 16.57 -3.95
C VAL A 422 1.20 17.47 -4.60
N ASP A 423 0.41 18.15 -3.78
CA ASP A 423 -0.63 19.13 -4.16
C ASP A 423 -0.08 20.51 -4.57
N THR A 424 1.21 20.56 -4.94
CA THR A 424 1.90 21.81 -5.30
C THR A 424 1.48 22.28 -6.68
N LYS A 425 0.75 23.41 -6.70
CA LYS A 425 0.08 23.95 -7.88
C LYS A 425 1.03 24.50 -8.95
N GLY A 426 0.54 24.59 -10.19
CA GLY A 426 1.29 24.97 -11.39
C GLY A 426 1.86 23.78 -12.17
N VAL A 427 2.72 24.08 -13.15
CA VAL A 427 3.38 23.09 -14.03
C VAL A 427 4.87 23.02 -13.71
N HIS A 428 5.39 21.81 -13.48
CA HIS A 428 6.74 21.58 -12.95
C HIS A 428 7.47 20.47 -13.71
N VAL A 429 8.50 20.80 -14.49
CA VAL A 429 9.44 19.81 -15.07
C VAL A 429 10.67 19.63 -14.19
N CYS A 430 11.30 18.45 -14.22
CA CYS A 430 12.50 18.11 -13.45
C CYS A 430 13.71 19.00 -13.79
N SER A 431 13.69 19.64 -14.96
CA SER A 431 14.75 20.54 -15.45
C SER A 431 14.58 22.00 -15.05
N ASP A 432 13.36 22.41 -14.66
CA ASP A 432 13.16 23.67 -13.93
C ASP A 432 13.74 23.47 -12.54
N ALA A 433 14.83 24.20 -12.24
CA ALA A 433 15.70 23.93 -11.11
C ALA A 433 14.92 23.67 -9.81
N ALA A 434 14.90 22.39 -9.40
CA ALA A 434 14.03 21.84 -8.36
C ALA A 434 13.87 22.84 -7.21
N PRO A 435 12.64 23.31 -6.93
CA PRO A 435 12.42 24.65 -6.41
C PRO A 435 13.20 24.86 -5.12
N THR A 436 14.28 25.63 -5.22
CA THR A 436 15.11 26.01 -4.06
C THR A 436 14.16 26.68 -3.08
N PRO A 437 13.87 26.06 -1.92
CA PRO A 437 12.56 26.21 -1.28
C PRO A 437 12.34 27.67 -0.92
N THR A 438 11.50 28.34 -1.72
CA THR A 438 11.17 29.74 -1.51
C THR A 438 10.45 29.80 -0.18
N PRO A 439 11.00 30.49 0.83
CA PRO A 439 10.68 30.20 2.21
C PRO A 439 9.19 30.43 2.47
N LEU A 440 8.49 29.32 2.67
CA LEU A 440 7.19 29.30 3.34
C LEU A 440 7.29 30.15 4.63
N PRO A 441 6.21 30.83 5.05
CA PRO A 441 6.19 31.46 6.37
C PRO A 441 6.64 30.40 7.39
N PRO A 442 7.66 30.72 8.22
CA PRO A 442 8.63 29.74 8.69
C PRO A 442 7.92 28.51 9.30
N PRO A 443 8.14 27.30 8.72
CA PRO A 443 7.52 26.09 9.23
C PRO A 443 7.73 25.96 10.74
N PRO A 444 6.72 25.47 11.49
CA PRO A 444 6.91 25.20 12.91
C PRO A 444 8.13 24.28 13.07
N ALA A 445 9.05 24.67 13.95
CA ALA A 445 10.38 24.08 13.97
C ALA A 445 10.32 22.58 14.32
N THR A 446 11.26 21.84 13.71
CA THR A 446 11.52 20.39 13.86
C THR A 446 10.36 19.46 13.51
N GLU A 447 10.54 18.66 12.46
CA GLU A 447 9.98 17.30 12.49
C GLU A 447 10.63 16.53 13.64
N ASP A 448 9.83 15.69 14.30
CA ASP A 448 10.30 14.81 15.36
C ASP A 448 10.51 13.39 14.83
N CYS A 449 11.61 12.78 15.28
CA CYS A 449 12.03 11.42 14.93
C CYS A 449 12.20 10.59 16.21
N LEU A 450 12.14 9.26 16.08
CA LEU A 450 12.20 8.32 17.20
C LEU A 450 13.12 7.15 16.87
N CYS A 451 14.17 6.97 17.67
CA CYS A 451 14.98 5.74 17.65
C CYS A 451 14.57 4.82 18.80
N ILE A 452 14.16 3.60 18.47
CA ILE A 452 13.71 2.56 19.41
C ILE A 452 14.73 1.42 19.40
N PHE A 453 15.17 0.98 20.57
CA PHE A 453 16.19 -0.05 20.70
C PHE A 453 15.65 -1.30 21.40
N ASP A 454 16.06 -2.46 20.92
CA ASP A 454 16.20 -3.64 21.77
C ASP A 454 17.34 -3.39 22.77
N ILE A 455 17.30 -4.02 23.95
CA ILE A 455 18.42 -3.93 24.91
C ILE A 455 19.42 -5.04 24.60
N ASP A 456 18.92 -6.28 24.71
CA ASP A 456 19.66 -7.50 24.55
C ASP A 456 20.45 -7.54 23.23
N ARG A 457 21.77 -7.72 23.33
CA ARG A 457 22.70 -7.92 22.19
C ARG A 457 22.72 -6.76 21.16
N THR A 458 22.09 -5.65 21.51
CA THR A 458 21.82 -4.49 20.66
C THR A 458 22.42 -3.23 21.29
N LEU A 459 21.97 -2.88 22.50
CA LEU A 459 22.66 -1.94 23.39
C LEU A 459 23.64 -2.67 24.31
N THR A 460 23.32 -3.90 24.72
CA THR A 460 24.28 -4.79 25.37
C THR A 460 25.06 -5.61 24.33
N GLY A 461 26.25 -6.09 24.71
CA GLY A 461 26.99 -7.13 24.00
C GLY A 461 26.84 -8.47 24.74
N LYS A 462 27.39 -9.54 24.16
CA LYS A 462 27.54 -10.81 24.88
C LYS A 462 28.48 -10.61 26.08
N GLN A 463 28.09 -11.11 27.25
CA GLN A 463 28.75 -10.83 28.52
C GLN A 463 30.22 -11.29 28.50
N GLY A 464 31.15 -10.34 28.72
CA GLY A 464 32.60 -10.58 28.68
C GLY A 464 33.22 -10.70 27.29
N ASP A 465 32.43 -10.52 26.22
CA ASP A 465 32.91 -10.65 24.83
C ASP A 465 33.42 -9.29 24.30
N THR A 466 34.64 -8.93 24.73
CA THR A 466 35.32 -7.66 24.39
C THR A 466 36.66 -7.87 23.69
N THR A 467 36.92 -9.09 23.17
CA THR A 467 38.20 -9.47 22.55
C THR A 467 38.03 -10.46 21.40
N SER A 468 36.80 -10.68 20.90
CA SER A 468 36.59 -11.46 19.68
C SER A 468 36.85 -10.60 18.45
N GLU A 469 37.30 -11.23 17.36
CA GLU A 469 37.57 -10.57 16.07
C GLU A 469 36.35 -9.85 15.48
N TYR A 470 35.15 -10.22 15.92
CA TYR A 470 33.88 -9.64 15.47
C TYR A 470 33.39 -8.48 16.35
N CYS A 471 33.75 -8.46 17.64
CA CYS A 471 33.13 -7.59 18.65
C CYS A 471 34.16 -6.95 19.59
N ASP A 472 35.36 -6.66 19.08
CA ASP A 472 36.50 -6.08 19.78
C ASP A 472 36.21 -4.70 20.42
N LYS A 473 35.28 -3.94 19.86
CA LYS A 473 34.82 -2.63 20.38
C LYS A 473 33.80 -2.70 21.52
N ASN A 474 33.31 -3.88 21.87
CA ASN A 474 32.44 -4.04 23.05
C ASN A 474 33.22 -3.64 24.33
N LYS A 475 32.53 -2.99 25.28
CA LYS A 475 33.15 -2.52 26.52
C LYS A 475 32.52 -3.17 27.74
N LEU A 476 33.37 -3.75 28.60
CA LEU A 476 32.93 -4.33 29.87
C LEU A 476 32.67 -3.23 30.91
N GLU A 477 31.47 -3.22 31.48
CA GLU A 477 31.10 -2.41 32.64
C GLU A 477 31.02 -3.31 33.89
N ASN A 478 32.16 -3.44 34.57
CA ASN A 478 32.35 -4.40 35.66
C ASN A 478 31.76 -3.98 37.01
N SER A 479 30.98 -2.89 37.05
CA SER A 479 30.19 -2.50 38.22
C SER A 479 28.70 -2.89 38.15
N ILE A 480 28.20 -3.25 36.95
CA ILE A 480 26.79 -3.57 36.69
C ILE A 480 26.66 -5.06 36.35
N TRP A 481 25.82 -5.80 37.07
CA TRP A 481 25.51 -7.19 36.75
C TRP A 481 24.28 -7.26 35.84
N ASP A 482 24.47 -7.87 34.68
CA ASP A 482 23.46 -8.22 33.68
C ASP A 482 23.03 -9.68 33.91
N THR A 483 21.72 -9.97 33.90
CA THR A 483 21.19 -11.33 34.12
C THR A 483 20.81 -12.08 32.82
N ALA A 484 20.87 -11.43 31.67
CA ALA A 484 20.49 -12.01 30.39
C ALA A 484 21.40 -13.19 29.98
N TYR A 485 20.84 -14.15 29.23
CA TYR A 485 21.56 -15.30 28.66
C TYR A 485 22.40 -16.18 29.63
N GLY A 486 22.13 -16.11 30.94
CA GLY A 486 22.88 -16.81 32.00
C GLY A 486 23.66 -15.90 32.94
N GLY A 487 23.79 -14.62 32.57
CA GLY A 487 24.31 -13.54 33.40
C GLY A 487 25.82 -13.33 33.36
N GLY A 488 26.24 -12.13 33.73
CA GLY A 488 27.64 -11.71 33.80
C GLY A 488 27.78 -10.23 34.13
N TRP A 489 28.98 -9.69 33.97
CA TRP A 489 29.17 -8.24 33.95
C TRP A 489 28.57 -7.66 32.67
N LEU A 490 27.83 -6.57 32.81
CA LEU A 490 27.25 -5.82 31.70
C LEU A 490 28.34 -5.54 30.67
N THR A 491 28.05 -5.87 29.42
CA THR A 491 28.91 -5.54 28.29
C THR A 491 28.11 -4.60 27.41
N LEU A 492 28.66 -3.44 27.06
CA LEU A 492 28.04 -2.47 26.17
C LEU A 492 28.48 -2.74 24.73
N SER A 493 27.55 -2.64 23.79
CA SER A 493 27.86 -2.66 22.36
C SER A 493 28.61 -1.38 21.94
N GLU A 494 29.14 -1.34 20.72
CA GLU A 494 29.62 -0.08 20.13
C GLU A 494 28.47 0.96 20.07
N ALA A 495 27.29 0.55 19.58
CA ALA A 495 26.14 1.45 19.41
C ALA A 495 25.66 2.09 20.73
N ALA A 496 25.72 1.39 21.86
CA ALA A 496 25.41 1.96 23.17
C ALA A 496 26.45 2.96 23.68
N GLN A 497 27.70 2.85 23.22
CA GLN A 497 28.78 3.78 23.59
C GLN A 497 28.78 5.03 22.70
N THR A 498 28.43 4.88 21.42
CA THR A 498 28.48 5.97 20.42
C THR A 498 27.10 6.59 20.12
N LEU A 499 26.01 6.23 20.81
CA LEU A 499 24.66 6.72 20.51
C LEU A 499 24.57 8.26 20.35
N PRO A 500 25.22 9.10 21.18
CA PRO A 500 25.22 10.57 21.01
C PRO A 500 25.97 11.08 19.77
N GLU A 501 26.77 10.24 19.13
CA GLU A 501 27.50 10.55 17.88
C GLU A 501 26.68 10.17 16.62
N THR A 502 25.56 9.45 16.81
CA THR A 502 24.64 9.03 15.74
C THR A 502 23.53 10.06 15.49
N PHE A 503 22.81 9.93 14.37
CA PHE A 503 21.63 10.77 14.09
C PHE A 503 20.57 10.72 15.21
N CYS A 504 20.47 9.61 15.95
CA CYS A 504 19.53 9.44 17.05
C CYS A 504 19.74 10.42 18.22
N ASN A 505 20.89 11.08 18.33
CA ASN A 505 21.11 12.17 19.29
C ASN A 505 20.14 13.36 19.07
N SER A 506 19.65 13.53 17.85
CA SER A 506 18.64 14.55 17.48
C SER A 506 17.19 14.06 17.60
N CYS A 507 16.98 12.77 17.91
CA CYS A 507 15.67 12.14 17.99
C CYS A 507 15.23 11.92 19.44
N TYR A 508 13.94 11.67 19.63
CA TYR A 508 13.47 11.00 20.84
C TYR A 508 13.96 9.55 20.86
N LEU A 509 14.02 8.97 22.06
CA LEU A 509 14.43 7.58 22.26
C LEU A 509 13.30 6.73 22.83
N GLY A 510 13.35 5.43 22.56
CA GLY A 510 12.51 4.43 23.17
C GLY A 510 13.22 3.08 23.29
N VAL A 511 12.62 2.16 24.04
CA VAL A 511 13.10 0.80 24.23
C VAL A 511 11.95 -0.19 24.08
N VAL A 512 12.21 -1.32 23.42
CA VAL A 512 11.33 -2.50 23.42
C VAL A 512 12.17 -3.77 23.57
N SER A 513 12.42 -4.20 24.81
CA SER A 513 13.02 -5.53 25.07
C SER A 513 11.95 -6.62 25.27
N ALA A 514 12.35 -7.86 24.99
CA ALA A 514 11.62 -9.07 25.35
C ALA A 514 12.05 -9.61 26.73
N GLY A 515 13.21 -9.18 27.23
CA GLY A 515 13.65 -9.37 28.61
C GLY A 515 13.21 -8.22 29.52
N ASP A 516 13.64 -8.30 30.78
CA ASP A 516 13.28 -7.37 31.85
C ASP A 516 14.42 -6.39 32.21
N ALA A 517 15.47 -6.29 31.40
CA ALA A 517 16.65 -5.43 31.65
C ALA A 517 17.21 -5.57 33.08
N GLY A 518 17.48 -6.82 33.49
CA GLY A 518 17.95 -7.18 34.82
C GLY A 518 16.88 -7.19 35.92
N GLY A 519 15.65 -6.84 35.59
CA GLY A 519 14.53 -6.78 36.52
C GLY A 519 14.49 -5.50 37.36
N HIS A 520 13.40 -5.33 38.12
CA HIS A 520 13.09 -4.09 38.85
C HIS A 520 14.11 -3.67 39.93
N THR A 521 15.07 -4.53 40.28
CA THR A 521 16.13 -4.25 41.27
C THR A 521 17.53 -4.22 40.68
N SER A 522 17.71 -4.41 39.37
CA SER A 522 19.04 -4.32 38.75
C SER A 522 19.50 -2.86 38.62
N PRO A 523 20.80 -2.58 38.85
CA PRO A 523 21.38 -1.28 38.53
C PRO A 523 21.53 -1.03 37.02
N GLU A 524 21.25 -2.02 36.17
CA GLU A 524 21.24 -1.89 34.69
C GLU A 524 20.21 -0.86 34.20
N ARG A 525 18.95 -0.94 34.64
CA ARG A 525 17.89 -0.01 34.23
C ARG A 525 18.24 1.48 34.46
N PRO A 526 18.69 1.92 35.65
CA PRO A 526 19.14 3.30 35.83
C PRO A 526 20.45 3.58 35.09
N PHE A 527 21.40 2.64 35.03
CA PHE A 527 22.64 2.83 34.27
C PHE A 527 22.36 3.14 32.79
N LEU A 528 21.47 2.38 32.14
CA LEU A 528 21.05 2.61 30.76
C LEU A 528 20.43 4.01 30.59
N LEU A 529 19.56 4.46 31.51
CA LEU A 529 18.90 5.77 31.41
C LEU A 529 19.83 6.96 31.65
N GLU A 530 20.86 6.78 32.48
CA GLU A 530 21.82 7.81 32.84
C GLU A 530 23.04 7.85 31.89
N ASN A 531 23.42 6.74 31.26
CA ASN A 531 24.69 6.63 30.52
C ASN A 531 24.55 6.23 29.04
N VAL A 532 23.45 5.58 28.63
CA VAL A 532 23.27 5.06 27.26
C VAL A 532 22.14 5.77 26.51
N LEU A 533 20.94 5.80 27.07
CA LEU A 533 19.72 6.37 26.47
C LEU A 533 19.72 7.90 26.63
N ARG A 534 20.67 8.55 25.96
CA ARG A 534 20.92 10.00 25.98
C ARG A 534 20.76 10.58 24.58
N SER A 535 19.91 11.60 24.46
CA SER A 535 19.74 12.43 23.26
C SER A 535 19.20 13.80 23.68
N GLU A 536 19.34 14.84 22.85
CA GLU A 536 18.88 16.18 23.20
C GLU A 536 17.37 16.22 23.51
N LYS A 537 16.57 15.57 22.65
CA LYS A 537 15.10 15.53 22.79
C LYS A 537 14.64 14.61 23.93
N PHE A 538 15.28 13.46 24.13
CA PHE A 538 14.89 12.53 25.20
C PHE A 538 15.35 12.98 26.58
N ASP A 539 16.53 13.60 26.71
CA ASP A 539 16.96 14.18 27.99
C ASP A 539 16.09 15.36 28.39
N LYS A 540 15.68 16.21 27.43
CA LYS A 540 14.67 17.24 27.67
C LYS A 540 13.35 16.63 28.15
N MET A 541 12.82 15.62 27.44
CA MET A 541 11.58 14.94 27.81
C MET A 541 11.65 14.30 29.21
N LYS A 542 12.77 13.66 29.59
CA LYS A 542 13.00 13.14 30.95
C LYS A 542 13.06 14.23 32.03
N SER A 543 13.44 15.45 31.67
CA SER A 543 13.46 16.61 32.59
C SER A 543 12.09 17.30 32.74
N GLU A 544 11.24 17.21 31.72
CA GLU A 544 9.91 17.85 31.69
C GLU A 544 8.77 16.90 32.10
N ASN A 545 8.88 15.60 31.82
CA ASN A 545 7.93 14.56 32.23
C ASN A 545 8.64 13.35 32.87
N SER A 546 8.38 13.13 34.17
CA SER A 546 8.95 12.00 34.93
C SER A 546 8.48 10.61 34.47
N GLN A 547 7.37 10.49 33.74
CA GLN A 547 6.94 9.23 33.13
C GLN A 547 7.87 8.78 31.99
N ALA A 548 8.64 9.68 31.37
CA ALA A 548 9.58 9.32 30.31
C ALA A 548 10.70 8.39 30.80
N SER A 549 11.02 8.43 32.10
CA SER A 549 12.00 7.56 32.78
C SER A 549 11.37 6.34 33.46
N ALA A 550 10.05 6.17 33.38
CA ALA A 550 9.35 5.02 33.98
C ALA A 550 9.41 3.80 33.04
N TRP A 551 9.49 2.60 33.60
CA TRP A 551 9.51 1.36 32.81
C TRP A 551 8.11 0.74 32.74
N SER A 552 7.65 0.48 31.51
CA SER A 552 6.41 -0.20 31.15
C SER A 552 6.66 -1.68 30.86
N GLY A 553 5.62 -2.51 30.98
CA GLY A 553 5.71 -3.97 30.78
C GLY A 553 4.45 -4.52 30.10
N TYR A 554 4.60 -5.66 29.42
CA TYR A 554 3.56 -6.25 28.59
C TYR A 554 2.21 -6.48 29.35
N PRO A 555 1.05 -6.14 28.77
CA PRO A 555 0.80 -5.60 27.42
C PRO A 555 0.58 -4.07 27.38
N THR A 556 1.10 -3.30 28.35
CA THR A 556 0.75 -1.88 28.51
C THR A 556 1.94 -0.95 28.22
N VAL A 557 1.74 0.09 27.41
CA VAL A 557 2.74 1.16 27.18
C VAL A 557 2.30 2.45 27.89
N ASN A 558 2.96 2.79 29.00
CA ASN A 558 2.73 4.01 29.79
C ASN A 558 3.91 5.01 29.70
N SER A 559 4.94 4.68 28.91
CA SER A 559 6.21 5.40 28.77
C SER A 559 6.96 4.92 27.52
N PRO A 560 8.03 5.62 27.08
CA PRO A 560 8.89 5.18 25.97
C PRO A 560 9.71 3.91 26.22
N LEU A 561 9.69 3.36 27.44
CA LEU A 561 10.62 2.32 27.89
C LEU A 561 9.84 1.04 28.19
N VAL A 562 9.88 0.08 27.28
CA VAL A 562 8.97 -1.09 27.29
C VAL A 562 9.76 -2.39 27.39
N LEU A 563 9.29 -3.28 28.28
CA LEU A 563 9.90 -4.57 28.61
C LEU A 563 8.90 -5.72 28.51
N ASP A 564 9.40 -6.95 28.65
CA ASP A 564 8.63 -8.20 28.64
C ASP A 564 7.83 -8.43 27.34
N TRP A 565 8.15 -7.72 26.26
CA TRP A 565 7.33 -7.70 25.05
C TRP A 565 7.73 -8.81 24.06
N PRO A 566 6.83 -9.73 23.68
CA PRO A 566 7.20 -10.88 22.87
C PRO A 566 7.85 -10.52 21.53
N ASN A 567 8.84 -11.33 21.12
CA ASN A 567 9.39 -11.27 19.77
C ASN A 567 8.27 -11.40 18.72
N ARG A 568 8.44 -10.73 17.58
CA ARG A 568 7.42 -10.53 16.52
C ARG A 568 6.20 -9.67 16.89
N LEU A 569 6.13 -9.14 18.11
CA LEU A 569 5.09 -8.18 18.54
C LEU A 569 5.67 -6.80 18.95
N LYS A 570 6.97 -6.57 18.75
CA LYS A 570 7.67 -5.35 19.15
C LYS A 570 7.22 -4.09 18.39
N GLN A 571 6.74 -4.26 17.15
CA GLN A 571 6.09 -3.21 16.35
C GLN A 571 4.84 -2.62 17.03
N ASN A 572 4.12 -3.42 17.83
CA ASN A 572 2.94 -2.95 18.56
C ASN A 572 3.33 -2.17 19.83
N ALA A 573 4.47 -2.49 20.46
CA ALA A 573 5.04 -1.65 21.51
C ALA A 573 5.52 -0.31 20.93
N ALA A 574 6.19 -0.33 19.78
CA ALA A 574 6.64 0.87 19.08
C ALA A 574 5.48 1.82 18.73
N GLU A 575 4.37 1.28 18.22
CA GLU A 575 3.13 2.04 18.00
C GLU A 575 2.57 2.64 19.31
N GLY A 576 2.64 1.90 20.41
CA GLY A 576 2.32 2.41 21.75
C GLY A 576 3.26 3.55 22.22
N ILE A 577 4.56 3.47 21.90
CA ILE A 577 5.55 4.51 22.23
C ILE A 577 5.29 5.78 21.40
N VAL A 578 5.02 5.65 20.10
CA VAL A 578 4.61 6.77 19.23
C VAL A 578 3.32 7.40 19.76
N SER A 579 2.34 6.58 20.16
CA SER A 579 1.09 7.04 20.78
C SER A 579 1.29 7.73 22.13
N TRP A 580 2.31 7.34 22.91
CA TRP A 580 2.69 8.01 24.16
C TRP A 580 3.32 9.38 23.90
N TYR A 581 4.21 9.48 22.89
CA TYR A 581 4.79 10.76 22.47
C TYR A 581 3.72 11.72 21.92
N ALA A 582 2.77 11.23 21.13
CA ALA A 582 1.63 12.03 20.67
C ALA A 582 0.81 12.62 21.83
N GLN A 583 0.64 11.89 22.94
CA GLN A 583 0.00 12.40 24.17
C GLN A 583 0.81 13.49 24.88
N GLN A 584 2.13 13.61 24.62
CA GLN A 584 2.97 14.71 25.09
C GLN A 584 3.01 15.90 24.10
N GLY A 585 2.23 15.86 23.02
CA GLY A 585 2.25 16.86 21.95
C GLY A 585 3.36 16.68 20.93
N VAL A 586 4.00 15.50 20.88
CA VAL A 586 5.11 15.17 19.99
C VAL A 586 4.62 14.30 18.83
N THR A 587 4.57 14.85 17.61
CA THR A 587 4.08 14.15 16.41
C THR A 587 5.25 13.57 15.63
N ILE A 588 5.32 12.24 15.53
CA ILE A 588 6.42 11.51 14.88
C ILE A 588 5.88 10.74 13.67
N PRO A 589 6.24 11.12 12.43
CA PRO A 589 5.80 10.40 11.23
C PRO A 589 6.33 8.96 11.20
N PRO A 590 5.58 7.97 10.65
CA PRO A 590 6.05 6.58 10.54
C PRO A 590 7.42 6.44 9.86
N LYS A 591 7.63 7.15 8.73
CA LYS A 591 8.92 7.22 8.01
C LYS A 591 10.10 7.75 8.87
N LYS A 592 9.84 8.36 10.04
CA LYS A 592 10.83 8.88 11.02
C LYS A 592 10.91 8.07 12.32
N VAL A 593 10.27 6.90 12.38
CA VAL A 593 10.45 5.89 13.43
C VAL A 593 11.50 4.88 12.95
N HIS A 594 12.47 4.56 13.80
CA HIS A 594 13.59 3.67 13.51
C HIS A 594 13.80 2.66 14.64
N PHE A 595 13.57 1.37 14.39
CA PHE A 595 13.86 0.29 15.33
C PHE A 595 15.20 -0.39 15.03
N PHE A 596 15.96 -0.72 16.08
CA PHE A 596 17.23 -1.44 16.01
C PHE A 596 17.20 -2.65 16.97
N GLY A 597 17.63 -3.82 16.52
CA GLY A 597 17.66 -5.04 17.34
C GLY A 597 18.56 -6.16 16.79
N ASP A 598 18.83 -7.18 17.60
CA ASP A 598 19.73 -8.32 17.29
C ASP A 598 19.08 -9.45 16.48
N ARG A 599 17.78 -9.35 16.22
CA ARG A 599 16.92 -10.46 15.81
C ARG A 599 16.15 -10.20 14.53
N THR A 600 16.47 -10.97 13.49
CA THR A 600 15.77 -10.94 12.19
C THR A 600 14.26 -11.11 12.34
N GLU A 601 13.79 -11.95 13.28
CA GLU A 601 12.35 -12.17 13.49
C GLU A 601 11.61 -10.95 14.03
N ASN A 602 12.31 -9.99 14.64
CA ASN A 602 11.73 -8.74 15.15
C ASN A 602 11.67 -7.64 14.09
N ILE A 603 12.48 -7.70 13.02
CA ILE A 603 12.58 -6.62 12.02
C ILE A 603 11.40 -6.62 11.05
N GLY A 604 11.06 -7.79 10.50
CA GLY A 604 10.07 -7.93 9.42
C GLY A 604 8.71 -7.25 9.68
N PRO A 605 8.09 -7.41 10.87
CA PRO A 605 6.76 -6.85 11.18
C PRO A 605 6.69 -5.32 11.29
N PHE A 606 7.81 -4.59 11.43
CA PHE A 606 7.75 -3.11 11.51
C PHE A 606 7.31 -2.46 10.19
N ALA A 607 7.47 -3.15 9.07
CA ALA A 607 6.95 -2.72 7.77
C ALA A 607 5.41 -2.58 7.78
N GLU A 608 4.69 -3.40 8.57
CA GLU A 608 3.22 -3.32 8.74
C GLU A 608 2.77 -2.00 9.38
N LYS A 609 3.69 -1.26 10.00
CA LYS A 609 3.46 0.04 10.66
C LYS A 609 4.04 1.23 9.87
N GLY A 610 4.66 0.98 8.71
CA GLY A 610 5.41 2.02 7.97
C GLY A 610 6.65 2.52 8.71
N TYR A 611 7.18 1.75 9.67
CA TYR A 611 8.35 2.11 10.46
C TYR A 611 9.63 1.52 9.86
N ASN A 612 10.74 2.24 9.94
CA ASN A 612 12.04 1.67 9.62
C ASN A 612 12.44 0.67 10.72
N ALA A 613 13.00 -0.47 10.33
CA ALA A 613 13.66 -1.39 11.26
C ALA A 613 14.93 -1.95 10.63
N ARG A 614 15.99 -2.12 11.43
CA ARG A 614 17.28 -2.68 10.99
C ARG A 614 17.78 -3.71 12.02
N GLU A 615 18.25 -4.84 11.52
CA GLU A 615 19.06 -5.77 12.32
C GLU A 615 20.45 -5.16 12.51
N ILE A 616 20.98 -5.19 13.73
CA ILE A 616 22.35 -4.75 14.01
C ILE A 616 23.12 -5.82 14.79
N SER A 617 24.38 -6.01 14.43
CA SER A 617 25.28 -6.96 15.08
C SER A 617 26.73 -6.52 14.90
N CYS A 618 27.63 -6.99 15.74
CA CYS A 618 29.06 -6.73 15.63
C CYS A 618 29.72 -7.69 14.62
N GLY A 619 30.71 -7.17 13.87
CA GLY A 619 31.51 -7.95 12.91
C GLY A 619 31.03 -7.93 11.46
N VAL A 620 29.86 -7.34 11.18
CA VAL A 620 29.39 -7.05 9.81
C VAL A 620 29.78 -5.62 9.41
N SER A 621 30.43 -5.47 8.26
CA SER A 621 31.03 -4.19 7.83
C SER A 621 30.02 -3.06 7.60
N PHE A 622 28.73 -3.37 7.42
CA PHE A 622 27.67 -2.41 7.14
C PHE A 622 27.09 -1.68 8.37
N SER A 623 27.20 -2.24 9.58
CA SER A 623 26.39 -1.73 10.71
C SER A 623 26.81 -0.38 11.26
N PHE A 624 28.09 0.00 11.18
CA PHE A 624 28.56 1.27 11.77
C PHE A 624 28.39 2.48 10.84
N GLU A 625 28.67 2.34 9.54
CA GLU A 625 28.44 3.43 8.57
C GLU A 625 26.96 3.85 8.52
N LEU A 626 26.04 2.90 8.73
CA LEU A 626 24.59 3.14 8.83
C LEU A 626 24.13 3.95 10.05
N LEU A 627 25.00 4.24 11.03
CA LEU A 627 24.67 5.09 12.19
C LEU A 627 25.30 6.49 12.12
N VAL A 628 26.34 6.65 11.28
CA VAL A 628 27.12 7.89 11.12
C VAL A 628 26.80 8.62 9.80
N GLY A 629 26.24 7.92 8.81
CA GLY A 629 25.80 8.49 7.53
C GLY A 629 24.59 9.43 7.66
N SER A 630 24.64 10.59 6.99
CA SER A 630 23.66 11.68 7.16
C SER A 630 22.36 11.55 6.35
N HIS A 631 22.18 10.48 5.56
CA HIS A 631 20.95 10.15 4.81
C HIS A 631 20.66 8.66 5.00
N LEU A 632 19.46 8.30 5.48
CA LEU A 632 19.14 6.95 5.98
C LEU A 632 17.73 6.44 5.61
N ASP A 633 17.22 6.86 4.46
CA ASP A 633 15.92 6.42 3.95
C ASP A 633 15.97 4.96 3.44
N GLY A 634 14.86 4.23 3.58
CA GLY A 634 14.66 2.89 3.02
C GLY A 634 14.90 1.70 3.99
N PRO A 635 13.91 0.78 4.14
CA PRO A 635 14.03 -0.43 4.96
C PRO A 635 14.80 -1.55 4.23
N LYS A 636 16.12 -1.59 4.39
CA LYS A 636 16.98 -2.61 3.78
C LYS A 636 16.86 -3.96 4.50
N ARG A 637 16.19 -4.94 3.88
CA ARG A 637 16.39 -6.36 4.21
C ARG A 637 17.68 -6.86 3.56
N GLN A 638 18.64 -7.32 4.36
CA GLN A 638 19.82 -8.04 3.88
C GLN A 638 19.81 -9.46 4.42
N SER A 639 19.34 -10.42 3.60
CA SER A 639 19.52 -11.84 3.89
C SER A 639 20.94 -12.29 3.53
N LEU A 640 21.64 -12.94 4.45
CA LEU A 640 23.00 -13.44 4.18
C LEU A 640 23.01 -14.39 2.98
N GLN A 641 23.93 -14.19 2.04
CA GLN A 641 24.42 -15.30 1.24
C GLN A 641 25.23 -16.24 2.14
N VAL A 642 24.93 -17.54 2.08
CA VAL A 642 25.79 -18.56 2.69
C VAL A 642 27.09 -18.62 1.88
N SER A 643 28.15 -17.99 2.38
CA SER A 643 29.45 -17.98 1.71
C SER A 643 30.07 -19.38 1.69
N SER A 644 30.18 -19.97 0.50
CA SER A 644 30.84 -21.27 0.29
C SER A 644 32.29 -21.23 0.78
N VAL A 645 32.58 -22.01 1.81
CA VAL A 645 33.94 -22.14 2.37
C VAL A 645 34.88 -22.70 1.31
N HIS A 646 35.88 -21.90 0.91
CA HIS A 646 36.99 -22.37 0.09
C HIS A 646 37.85 -23.35 0.91
N LEU A 647 38.09 -24.53 0.35
CA LEU A 647 39.18 -25.41 0.77
C LEU A 647 40.40 -25.16 -0.14
N PRO A 648 41.64 -25.14 0.40
CA PRO A 648 42.84 -24.83 -0.38
C PRO A 648 43.25 -25.97 -1.32
N GLU A 649 44.01 -25.62 -2.36
CA GLU A 649 44.43 -26.54 -3.42
C GLU A 649 45.37 -27.66 -2.94
N ALA A 650 45.28 -28.82 -3.62
CA ALA A 650 46.31 -29.85 -3.63
C ALA A 650 46.55 -30.33 -5.09
N SER A 651 47.80 -30.63 -5.44
CA SER A 651 48.30 -30.54 -6.82
C SER A 651 48.36 -31.84 -7.62
N SER A 652 48.31 -31.69 -8.96
CA SER A 652 48.84 -32.60 -10.01
C SER A 652 48.07 -33.89 -10.35
N GLY A 653 48.00 -34.27 -11.64
CA GLY A 653 47.38 -35.54 -12.07
C GLY A 653 46.90 -35.60 -13.54
N SER A 654 47.82 -35.57 -14.49
CA SER A 654 47.60 -35.52 -15.96
C SER A 654 46.63 -36.54 -16.60
N CYS A 655 45.99 -36.09 -17.70
CA CYS A 655 45.70 -36.81 -18.97
C CYS A 655 44.47 -37.73 -19.18
N LEU A 656 43.75 -37.39 -20.27
CA LEU A 656 43.18 -38.25 -21.33
C LEU A 656 41.92 -39.09 -21.06
N GLY A 657 40.90 -38.83 -21.88
CA GLY A 657 39.55 -39.38 -21.82
C GLY A 657 39.35 -40.84 -22.24
N GLY A 658 38.12 -41.31 -22.05
CA GLY A 658 37.65 -42.65 -22.38
C GLY A 658 36.12 -42.73 -22.29
N ALA A 659 35.48 -43.49 -23.18
CA ALA A 659 34.03 -43.44 -23.39
C ALA A 659 33.21 -44.41 -22.51
N LEU A 660 31.94 -44.05 -22.33
CA LEU A 660 30.75 -44.88 -22.06
C LEU A 660 30.92 -46.42 -22.03
N ARG A 661 30.50 -47.09 -20.93
CA ARG A 661 29.46 -48.17 -20.92
C ARG A 661 29.11 -48.63 -19.47
N PRO A 662 28.02 -49.41 -19.26
CA PRO A 662 27.23 -49.33 -18.02
C PRO A 662 27.49 -50.40 -16.94
N TRP A 663 26.80 -50.23 -15.80
CA TRP A 663 26.80 -51.09 -14.62
C TRP A 663 26.25 -52.51 -14.88
N PRO A 664 26.81 -53.56 -14.26
CA PRO A 664 26.20 -54.89 -14.18
C PRO A 664 25.26 -55.01 -12.98
N ARG A 665 24.16 -55.78 -13.14
CA ARG A 665 23.28 -56.20 -12.03
C ARG A 665 24.03 -57.15 -11.08
N ARG A 666 23.68 -57.14 -9.79
CA ARG A 666 23.87 -58.30 -8.89
C ARG A 666 22.50 -58.90 -8.54
N GLN A 667 22.44 -60.22 -8.50
CA GLN A 667 21.27 -60.97 -8.05
C GLN A 667 21.30 -61.14 -6.53
N MET A 668 20.13 -61.28 -5.92
CA MET A 668 19.99 -61.77 -4.54
C MET A 668 20.08 -63.31 -4.52
N THR A 669 20.71 -63.85 -3.50
CA THR A 669 20.42 -65.19 -2.93
C THR A 669 20.59 -65.11 -1.41
N PRO A 670 19.85 -65.91 -0.61
CA PRO A 670 19.53 -65.54 0.77
C PRO A 670 20.23 -66.37 1.85
N GLU A 671 20.33 -65.79 3.04
CA GLU A 671 19.83 -66.33 4.33
C GLU A 671 19.55 -65.17 5.29
#